data_AF-A0A416EW05-F1
#
_entry.id   AF-A0A416EW05-F1
#
_cell.length_a   1.000
_cell.length_b   1.000
_cell.length_c   1.000
_cell.angle_alpha   90.00
_cell.angle_beta   90.00
_cell.angle_gamma   90.00
#
_symmetry.space_group_name_H-M   'P 1'
#
loop_
_entity.id
_entity.type
_entity.pdbx_description
1 polymer ?
#
loop_
_entity_poly.entity_id
_entity_poly.type
_entity_poly.pdbx_seq_one_letter_code
_entity_poly.pdbx_strand_id
1 'polypeptide(L)'
;MKKKGKKRISIALTVAMIAGLTACGKGNGGNGNSGSSAADSSLAKQYVFKEQALDLNMDSDNMNIDLLTRKGDTVYLLFETYEYFENGNQSLLHLTTMKPDGTVIDTVELPMWKEGEAPATPAPAQGGETSGDGNEAVPLTEQEVSTQDIAAADMDVVDAPAGNSSYTYTSLNNCTVGSDGNVYGIRNYYSETYSEDDYSSTNDYALICWSADGTIVWEADLNDMNTEESYSWVYSIIPNEDGTLTLLLSGDKIEKCTVTQEGITDRKDLPEAVATLFNNASSNIITPDGKVQIIYYDESNYTDMYIATYDPATDAVSEGIKFSSTLTNGGYYNMVPGDGDILYYADSNGLFSYNVQTQESKQIMSYINSDLAAGSLNNFLVLDEEQFLGFYYDNTEGKMCGGLFTHVKPEDIKDRIVLTLAGNYIDYDLKRKVVEYNKSGDTYRIVVKEYNTYNTSEDYTLGVKQLNNDIISGGMPDILVVDSNMSMDSYIAKGLVANVDDLIAGDEELSKNDYLQNVWDAYRVDGKLYYVIPSFYISTMVGKESIFGDRTSITMEELQTIRDSMPEGTALFSDITRDSFLYTMMNYCGSDFVDVSTGKCAFDTDNFVAMLAYAGELPVEYGEDYWGEDYWNNYESQYREDRTLLDTISISNIRDLNGTINGVFGEDISFVGFPTDGDMGSVLWAGNWMYALSAKSKNLDGAWEFLRYYLTQEYQDKIQEQEYNLPVLRSTFEKNVQDATKKPYYMDENGNKVEYDETYYINGEEILLPQLTQEQVDRIVSFVESVNKRGYYNEAISNIISEEAGAYFSGQKSARDVAGVIQSRVQVYVNENR
;
A
#
# COMPACT_ATOMS: atom_id res chain seq x y z
N MET A 1 -35.21 -60.10 21.23
CA MET A 1 -34.15 -60.45 22.20
C MET A 1 -33.01 -59.44 22.02
N LYS A 2 -32.88 -58.42 22.90
CA LYS A 2 -31.79 -58.19 23.89
C LYS A 2 -30.37 -58.29 23.26
N LYS A 3 -29.39 -57.37 23.40
CA LYS A 3 -29.09 -56.18 24.24
C LYS A 3 -27.81 -55.52 23.64
N LYS A 4 -27.71 -54.19 23.49
CA LYS A 4 -26.99 -53.18 24.33
C LYS A 4 -25.47 -53.38 24.59
N GLY A 5 -24.70 -52.32 24.26
CA GLY A 5 -23.48 -51.82 24.96
C GLY A 5 -22.25 -51.71 24.05
N LYS A 6 -21.42 -50.65 24.02
CA LYS A 6 -21.29 -49.42 24.83
C LYS A 6 -20.59 -48.31 24.00
N LYS A 7 -20.94 -47.07 24.32
CA LYS A 7 -20.30 -45.78 24.01
C LYS A 7 -19.00 -45.56 24.83
N ARG A 8 -18.18 -44.57 24.40
CA ARG A 8 -17.19 -43.71 25.13
C ARG A 8 -15.75 -44.27 25.23
N ILE A 9 -14.63 -43.54 25.08
CA ILE A 9 -14.15 -42.11 25.11
C ILE A 9 -12.78 -42.11 24.36
N SER A 10 -12.37 -41.09 23.58
CA SER A 10 -11.47 -40.01 24.01
C SER A 10 -11.53 -38.79 23.09
N ILE A 11 -12.31 -37.78 23.50
CA ILE A 11 -12.08 -36.37 23.19
C ILE A 11 -11.21 -35.86 24.33
N ALA A 12 -9.99 -35.44 24.04
CA ALA A 12 -9.11 -34.83 25.02
C ALA A 12 -8.09 -33.92 24.34
N LEU A 13 -8.55 -32.82 23.69
CA LEU A 13 -7.74 -31.60 23.50
C LEU A 13 -8.57 -30.39 23.02
N THR A 14 -9.84 -30.28 23.45
CA THR A 14 -10.74 -29.15 23.06
C THR A 14 -11.13 -28.27 24.26
N VAL A 15 -10.29 -28.16 25.30
CA VAL A 15 -10.62 -27.37 26.51
C VAL A 15 -9.57 -26.29 26.85
N ALA A 16 -8.55 -26.08 26.03
CA ALA A 16 -7.58 -24.99 26.25
C ALA A 16 -7.80 -23.75 25.35
N MET A 17 -8.49 -23.84 24.21
CA MET A 17 -8.65 -22.71 23.27
C MET A 17 -9.94 -21.88 23.42
N ILE A 18 -10.86 -22.24 24.33
CA ILE A 18 -12.15 -21.55 24.47
C ILE A 18 -12.13 -20.47 25.58
N ALA A 19 -11.03 -20.31 26.32
CA ALA A 19 -10.92 -19.28 27.35
C ALA A 19 -10.52 -17.88 26.82
N GLY A 20 -10.21 -17.72 25.53
CA GLY A 20 -9.77 -16.45 24.95
C GLY A 20 -10.83 -15.58 24.28
N LEU A 21 -12.03 -16.13 23.96
CA LEU A 21 -13.00 -15.45 23.08
C LEU A 21 -14.37 -15.16 23.71
N THR A 22 -14.51 -15.25 25.04
CA THR A 22 -15.78 -14.90 25.73
C THR A 22 -15.58 -14.06 26.99
N ALA A 23 -14.72 -13.04 26.92
CA ALA A 23 -14.60 -12.01 27.96
C ALA A 23 -14.83 -10.58 27.43
N CYS A 24 -15.78 -10.40 26.51
CA CYS A 24 -16.41 -9.12 26.25
C CYS A 24 -17.93 -9.29 26.37
N GLY A 25 -18.52 -8.75 27.45
CA GLY A 25 -19.97 -8.53 27.53
C GLY A 25 -20.70 -9.17 28.72
N LYS A 26 -20.95 -8.33 29.74
CA LYS A 26 -21.97 -8.41 30.82
C LYS A 26 -21.62 -9.21 32.09
N GLY A 27 -21.38 -8.48 33.19
CA GLY A 27 -21.47 -9.03 34.54
C GLY A 27 -21.00 -8.18 35.72
N ASN A 28 -21.67 -7.04 36.00
CA ASN A 28 -21.94 -6.45 37.32
C ASN A 28 -20.79 -6.13 38.31
N GLY A 29 -20.62 -4.82 38.56
CA GLY A 29 -20.19 -4.14 39.80
C GLY A 29 -19.36 -4.91 40.85
N GLY A 30 -18.06 -4.61 40.89
CA GLY A 30 -17.18 -5.00 42.00
C GLY A 30 -15.83 -4.31 41.89
N ASN A 31 -15.66 -3.25 42.67
CA ASN A 31 -14.41 -2.49 42.84
C ASN A 31 -13.30 -3.43 43.36
N GLY A 32 -12.19 -3.60 42.62
CA GLY A 32 -11.12 -4.51 43.04
C GLY A 32 -9.97 -4.64 42.03
N ASN A 33 -9.06 -3.67 42.08
CA ASN A 33 -7.77 -3.65 41.39
C ASN A 33 -6.87 -4.82 41.88
N SER A 34 -6.83 -5.95 41.16
CA SER A 34 -5.78 -6.98 41.33
C SER A 34 -5.67 -7.94 40.14
N GLY A 35 -4.62 -7.77 39.33
CA GLY A 35 -4.05 -8.82 38.45
C GLY A 35 -3.94 -8.42 36.98
N SER A 36 -2.75 -8.02 36.48
CA SER A 36 -2.52 -7.94 35.02
C SER A 36 -1.12 -8.26 34.50
N SER A 37 -0.08 -8.50 35.31
CA SER A 37 1.24 -8.84 34.72
C SER A 37 1.28 -10.22 34.05
N ALA A 38 0.34 -11.11 34.36
CA ALA A 38 0.23 -12.45 33.73
C ALA A 38 -0.78 -12.51 32.58
N ALA A 39 -1.65 -11.50 32.43
CA ALA A 39 -2.59 -11.42 31.32
C ALA A 39 -1.90 -10.85 30.06
N ASP A 40 -1.01 -9.86 30.24
CA ASP A 40 -0.33 -9.17 29.15
C ASP A 40 0.72 -10.05 28.43
N SER A 41 1.43 -10.94 29.14
CA SER A 41 2.41 -11.84 28.49
C SER A 41 1.77 -12.88 27.56
N SER A 42 0.49 -13.19 27.75
CA SER A 42 -0.20 -14.19 26.94
C SER A 42 -0.40 -13.74 25.50
N LEU A 43 -0.55 -12.43 25.25
CA LEU A 43 -0.74 -11.88 23.90
C LEU A 43 0.49 -12.12 23.01
N ALA A 44 1.68 -11.89 23.56
CA ALA A 44 2.94 -12.09 22.84
C ALA A 44 3.29 -13.56 22.58
N LYS A 45 2.52 -14.49 23.16
CA LYS A 45 2.68 -15.94 23.02
C LYS A 45 1.63 -16.58 22.11
N GLN A 46 0.75 -15.77 21.52
CA GLN A 46 -0.24 -16.25 20.56
C GLN A 46 0.36 -16.31 19.16
N TYR A 47 0.03 -17.37 18.42
CA TYR A 47 0.32 -17.52 17.00
C TYR A 47 1.83 -17.46 16.68
N VAL A 48 2.65 -18.01 17.57
CA VAL A 48 4.11 -17.96 17.45
C VAL A 48 4.61 -19.18 16.70
N PHE A 49 5.30 -18.92 15.60
CA PHE A 49 6.01 -19.92 14.82
C PHE A 49 7.50 -19.61 14.86
N LYS A 50 8.31 -20.65 14.74
CA LYS A 50 9.74 -20.55 14.54
C LYS A 50 10.08 -20.97 13.12
N GLU A 51 10.79 -20.10 12.43
CA GLU A 51 11.36 -20.39 11.11
C GLU A 51 12.62 -21.27 11.23
N GLN A 52 12.69 -22.27 10.38
CA GLN A 52 13.91 -22.93 9.97
C GLN A 52 14.14 -22.61 8.48
N ALA A 53 15.10 -21.73 8.20
CA ALA A 53 15.46 -21.36 6.83
C ALA A 53 15.78 -22.61 5.99
N LEU A 54 15.28 -22.63 4.76
CA LEU A 54 15.56 -23.66 3.78
C LEU A 54 16.90 -23.37 3.10
N ASP A 55 17.69 -24.41 2.90
CA ASP A 55 18.89 -24.36 2.08
C ASP A 55 18.59 -24.97 0.71
N LEU A 56 18.29 -24.11 -0.27
CA LEU A 56 18.00 -24.51 -1.64
C LEU A 56 19.28 -24.83 -2.43
N ASN A 57 20.46 -24.73 -1.82
CA ASN A 57 21.78 -24.91 -2.47
C ASN A 57 22.00 -24.03 -3.71
N MET A 58 21.39 -22.85 -3.76
CA MET A 58 21.56 -21.88 -4.84
C MET A 58 21.34 -20.45 -4.37
N ASP A 59 21.70 -19.50 -5.23
CA ASP A 59 21.48 -18.07 -5.01
C ASP A 59 19.99 -17.73 -5.27
N SER A 60 19.33 -17.12 -4.29
CA SER A 60 17.91 -16.77 -4.35
C SER A 60 17.67 -15.28 -4.61
N ASP A 61 18.73 -14.54 -4.96
CA ASP A 61 18.71 -13.09 -5.14
C ASP A 61 17.78 -12.63 -6.29
N ASN A 62 17.33 -13.52 -7.18
CA ASN A 62 16.32 -13.26 -8.22
C ASN A 62 15.40 -14.47 -8.48
N MET A 63 14.84 -15.05 -7.42
CA MET A 63 13.97 -16.23 -7.50
C MET A 63 12.47 -15.86 -7.58
N ASN A 64 11.78 -16.35 -8.61
CA ASN A 64 10.32 -16.29 -8.73
C ASN A 64 9.71 -17.70 -8.59
N ILE A 65 8.74 -17.90 -7.70
CA ILE A 65 8.11 -19.22 -7.50
C ILE A 65 6.88 -19.37 -8.39
N ASP A 66 6.88 -20.41 -9.22
CA ASP A 66 5.76 -20.76 -10.12
C ASP A 66 4.82 -21.80 -9.51
N LEU A 67 5.34 -22.68 -8.64
CA LEU A 67 4.55 -23.72 -7.98
C LEU A 67 5.15 -24.15 -6.65
N LEU A 68 4.31 -24.21 -5.62
CA LEU A 68 4.60 -24.90 -4.37
C LEU A 68 3.45 -25.85 -4.03
N THR A 69 3.70 -27.16 -4.09
CA THR A 69 2.64 -28.15 -3.84
C THR A 69 3.18 -29.44 -3.21
N ARG A 70 2.28 -30.26 -2.66
CA ARG A 70 2.61 -31.56 -2.07
C ARG A 70 1.85 -32.69 -2.76
N LYS A 71 2.56 -33.76 -3.09
CA LYS A 71 1.98 -35.04 -3.52
C LYS A 71 2.57 -36.16 -2.68
N GLY A 72 1.72 -36.80 -1.87
CA GLY A 72 2.14 -37.83 -0.92
C GLY A 72 3.15 -37.28 0.11
N ASP A 73 4.33 -37.89 0.16
CA ASP A 73 5.43 -37.51 1.07
C ASP A 73 6.50 -36.65 0.38
N THR A 74 6.19 -36.08 -0.78
CA THR A 74 7.09 -35.19 -1.54
C THR A 74 6.45 -33.83 -1.72
N VAL A 75 7.21 -32.78 -1.44
CA VAL A 75 6.92 -31.38 -1.77
C VAL A 75 7.69 -31.01 -3.03
N TYR A 76 7.03 -30.31 -3.93
CA TYR A 76 7.56 -29.85 -5.21
C TYR A 76 7.57 -28.32 -5.16
N LEU A 77 8.73 -27.74 -5.41
CA LEU A 77 8.97 -26.31 -5.54
C LEU A 77 9.52 -26.07 -6.94
N LEU A 78 8.74 -25.41 -7.78
CA LEU A 78 9.14 -24.97 -9.12
C LEU A 78 9.34 -23.46 -9.08
N PHE A 79 10.45 -22.99 -9.62
CA PHE A 79 10.80 -21.57 -9.61
C PHE A 79 11.78 -21.23 -10.73
N GLU A 80 11.76 -19.97 -11.13
CA GLU A 80 12.69 -19.36 -12.07
C GLU A 80 13.78 -18.57 -11.33
N THR A 81 14.99 -18.58 -11.88
CA THR A 81 16.08 -17.66 -11.50
C THR A 81 16.51 -16.84 -12.70
N TYR A 82 16.67 -15.52 -12.51
CA TYR A 82 17.16 -14.62 -13.56
C TYR A 82 18.67 -14.40 -13.46
N GLU A 83 19.38 -14.73 -14.53
CA GLU A 83 20.79 -14.37 -14.71
C GLU A 83 20.90 -13.18 -15.67
N TYR A 84 21.47 -12.07 -15.17
CA TYR A 84 21.72 -10.85 -15.95
C TYR A 84 23.14 -10.87 -16.53
N PHE A 85 23.26 -10.57 -17.83
CA PHE A 85 24.52 -10.45 -18.55
C PHE A 85 24.61 -9.07 -19.24
N GLU A 86 25.82 -8.63 -19.59
CA GLU A 86 26.06 -7.34 -20.30
C GLU A 86 25.23 -7.16 -21.59
N ASN A 87 24.68 -8.24 -22.16
CA ASN A 87 23.93 -8.21 -23.43
C ASN A 87 22.57 -8.93 -23.38
N GLY A 88 21.96 -9.09 -22.19
CA GLY A 88 20.63 -9.68 -22.04
C GLY A 88 20.44 -10.41 -20.72
N ASN A 89 19.24 -10.97 -20.51
CA ASN A 89 18.91 -11.82 -19.37
C ASN A 89 18.55 -13.23 -19.84
N GLN A 90 18.81 -14.24 -19.01
CA GLN A 90 18.34 -15.61 -19.21
C GLN A 90 17.57 -16.05 -17.96
N SER A 91 16.35 -16.55 -18.15
CA SER A 91 15.62 -17.26 -17.10
C SER A 91 15.96 -18.75 -17.14
N LEU A 92 16.27 -19.32 -15.98
CA LEU A 92 16.49 -20.76 -15.79
C LEU A 92 15.39 -21.30 -14.87
N LEU A 93 14.73 -22.37 -15.30
CA LEU A 93 13.65 -23.02 -14.57
C LEU A 93 14.21 -24.18 -13.74
N HIS A 94 13.87 -24.22 -12.45
CA HIS A 94 14.37 -25.23 -11.51
C HIS A 94 13.24 -25.94 -10.80
N LEU A 95 13.36 -27.26 -10.69
CA LEU A 95 12.52 -28.09 -9.84
C LEU A 95 13.32 -28.57 -8.63
N THR A 96 12.92 -28.12 -7.45
CA THR A 96 13.36 -28.70 -6.18
C THR A 96 12.31 -29.66 -5.64
N THR A 97 12.73 -30.90 -5.36
CA THR A 97 11.91 -31.85 -4.61
C THR A 97 12.43 -31.94 -3.17
N MET A 98 11.53 -31.93 -2.21
CA MET A 98 11.88 -31.96 -0.79
C MET A 98 10.90 -32.81 0.02
N LYS A 99 11.33 -33.22 1.21
CA LYS A 99 10.44 -33.84 2.20
C LYS A 99 9.61 -32.76 2.90
N PRO A 100 8.46 -33.11 3.51
CA PRO A 100 7.68 -32.17 4.32
C PRO A 100 8.45 -31.51 5.47
N ASP A 101 9.54 -32.12 5.95
CA ASP A 101 10.42 -31.54 6.98
C ASP A 101 11.41 -30.49 6.43
N GLY A 102 11.26 -30.08 5.16
CA GLY A 102 12.12 -29.10 4.49
C GLY A 102 13.45 -29.67 4.00
N THR A 103 13.72 -30.96 4.19
CA THR A 103 14.95 -31.58 3.66
C THR A 103 14.88 -31.68 2.15
N VAL A 104 15.73 -30.92 1.45
CA VAL A 104 15.91 -31.02 0.00
C VAL A 104 16.38 -32.43 -0.38
N ILE A 105 15.68 -33.05 -1.32
CA ILE A 105 16.01 -34.37 -1.89
C ILE A 105 16.91 -34.16 -3.10
N ASP A 106 16.47 -33.34 -4.05
CA ASP A 106 17.20 -33.01 -5.27
C ASP A 106 16.72 -31.69 -5.86
N THR A 107 17.59 -31.04 -6.64
CA THR A 107 17.25 -29.85 -7.42
C THR A 107 17.80 -30.01 -8.83
N VAL A 108 16.92 -29.91 -9.82
CA VAL A 108 17.23 -30.13 -11.23
C VAL A 108 16.76 -28.95 -12.07
N GLU A 109 17.53 -28.60 -13.10
CA GLU A 109 17.11 -27.64 -14.13
C GLU A 109 16.09 -28.32 -15.06
N LEU A 110 14.99 -27.64 -15.36
CA LEU A 110 13.96 -28.10 -16.28
C LEU A 110 14.16 -27.42 -17.65
N PRO A 111 14.48 -28.17 -18.71
CA PRO A 111 14.63 -27.59 -20.03
C PRO A 111 13.25 -27.22 -20.59
N MET A 112 13.14 -26.00 -21.14
CA MET A 112 11.92 -25.55 -21.85
C MET A 112 11.80 -26.10 -23.27
N TRP A 113 12.87 -26.69 -23.81
CA TRP A 113 12.95 -27.20 -25.18
C TRP A 113 13.70 -28.52 -25.19
N LYS A 114 13.37 -29.42 -26.12
CA LYS A 114 14.21 -30.60 -26.38
C LYS A 114 15.55 -30.15 -26.97
N GLU A 115 16.56 -30.99 -26.79
CA GLU A 115 17.92 -30.71 -27.26
C GLU A 115 17.93 -30.38 -28.77
N GLY A 116 18.36 -29.17 -29.11
CA GLY A 116 18.43 -28.68 -30.49
C GLY A 116 17.12 -28.15 -31.09
N GLU A 117 16.03 -28.10 -30.32
CA GLU A 117 14.72 -27.56 -30.75
C GLU A 117 14.47 -26.13 -30.25
N ALA A 118 15.36 -25.57 -29.43
CA ALA A 118 15.25 -24.19 -28.97
C ALA A 118 15.32 -23.20 -30.16
N PRO A 119 14.43 -22.18 -30.21
CA PRO A 119 14.48 -21.14 -31.23
C PRO A 119 15.84 -20.42 -31.21
N ALA A 120 16.32 -20.03 -32.39
CA ALA A 120 17.55 -19.25 -32.48
C ALA A 120 17.32 -17.87 -31.84
N THR A 121 18.10 -17.52 -30.83
CA THR A 121 18.09 -16.19 -30.22
C THR A 121 18.47 -15.15 -31.29
N PRO A 122 17.68 -14.07 -31.48
CA PRO A 122 18.05 -13.02 -32.42
C PRO A 122 19.43 -12.43 -32.09
N ALA A 123 20.24 -12.16 -33.11
CA ALA A 123 21.48 -11.42 -32.90
C ALA A 123 21.13 -9.96 -32.52
N PRO A 124 21.77 -9.37 -31.49
CA PRO A 124 21.57 -7.96 -31.18
C PRO A 124 21.92 -7.11 -32.40
N ALA A 125 21.13 -6.06 -32.63
CA ALA A 125 21.27 -5.18 -33.79
C ALA A 125 22.72 -4.66 -33.90
N GLN A 126 23.49 -5.19 -34.84
CA GLN A 126 24.79 -4.63 -35.17
C GLN A 126 24.62 -3.43 -36.10
N GLY A 127 24.79 -2.23 -35.56
CA GLY A 127 25.17 -1.05 -36.32
C GLY A 127 24.14 0.07 -36.35
N GLY A 128 24.25 0.98 -35.38
CA GLY A 128 23.92 2.39 -35.50
C GLY A 128 25.00 3.17 -34.77
N GLU A 129 25.63 4.14 -35.43
CA GLU A 129 26.62 5.00 -34.78
C GLU A 129 26.01 5.68 -33.55
N THR A 130 26.75 5.67 -32.44
CA THR A 130 26.47 6.43 -31.23
C THR A 130 26.23 7.91 -31.54
N SER A 131 24.96 8.32 -31.58
CA SER A 131 24.55 9.66 -31.17
C SER A 131 24.08 9.54 -29.73
N GLY A 132 24.86 10.11 -28.81
CA GLY A 132 24.52 10.13 -27.40
C GLY A 132 23.25 10.93 -27.17
N ASP A 133 22.23 10.25 -26.69
CA ASP A 133 21.27 10.80 -25.74
C ASP A 133 20.93 9.67 -24.77
N GLY A 134 21.21 9.91 -23.49
CA GLY A 134 21.09 8.91 -22.45
C GLY A 134 19.63 8.76 -22.05
N ASN A 135 19.01 7.69 -22.51
CA ASN A 135 17.86 7.09 -21.84
C ASN A 135 18.13 5.58 -21.77
N GLU A 136 18.87 5.19 -20.73
CA GLU A 136 18.81 3.81 -20.24
C GLU A 136 17.40 3.59 -19.72
N ALA A 137 16.73 2.58 -20.27
CA ALA A 137 15.44 2.13 -19.81
C ALA A 137 15.54 1.74 -18.32
N VAL A 138 14.93 2.56 -17.47
CA VAL A 138 14.76 2.29 -16.05
C VAL A 138 13.90 1.03 -15.92
N PRO A 139 14.33 -0.02 -15.19
CA PRO A 139 13.45 -1.13 -14.88
C PRO A 139 12.38 -0.62 -13.92
N LEU A 140 11.13 -0.56 -14.38
CA LEU A 140 9.96 -0.35 -13.53
C LEU A 140 9.81 -1.55 -12.59
N THR A 141 10.44 -1.49 -11.43
CA THR A 141 10.09 -2.34 -10.29
C THR A 141 8.94 -1.68 -9.54
N GLU A 142 7.72 -2.06 -9.89
CA GLU A 142 6.54 -1.99 -9.00
C GLU A 142 5.39 -2.74 -9.71
N GLN A 143 5.01 -3.90 -9.17
CA GLN A 143 3.82 -4.62 -9.59
C GLN A 143 2.92 -4.82 -8.37
N GLU A 144 1.97 -3.90 -8.20
CA GLU A 144 0.66 -4.26 -7.68
C GLU A 144 -0.03 -5.14 -8.75
N VAL A 145 -0.26 -6.40 -8.42
CA VAL A 145 -0.97 -7.33 -9.30
C VAL A 145 -2.45 -6.99 -9.28
N SER A 146 -2.89 -6.18 -10.24
CA SER A 146 -4.29 -6.04 -10.63
C SER A 146 -4.49 -6.71 -11.99
N THR A 147 -4.97 -7.94 -12.00
CA THR A 147 -5.51 -8.57 -13.21
C THR A 147 -6.94 -8.08 -13.42
N GLN A 148 -7.10 -6.95 -14.09
CA GLN A 148 -8.32 -6.55 -14.79
C GLN A 148 -7.95 -5.46 -15.82
N ASP A 149 -8.53 -5.60 -17.02
CA ASP A 149 -8.34 -4.78 -18.22
C ASP A 149 -7.14 -5.08 -19.13
N ILE A 150 -7.28 -6.14 -19.93
CA ILE A 150 -6.80 -6.10 -21.34
C ILE A 150 -7.88 -5.35 -22.14
N ALA A 151 -7.99 -4.05 -21.91
CA ALA A 151 -8.54 -3.16 -22.91
C ALA A 151 -7.36 -2.62 -23.70
N ALA A 152 -7.44 -2.68 -25.04
CA ALA A 152 -6.40 -2.24 -25.95
C ALA A 152 -5.87 -0.85 -25.54
N ALA A 153 -4.71 -0.83 -24.88
CA ALA A 153 -3.91 0.37 -24.75
C ALA A 153 -3.44 0.68 -26.18
N ASP A 154 -3.88 1.83 -26.70
CA ASP A 154 -3.22 2.45 -27.84
C ASP A 154 -1.74 2.63 -27.43
N MET A 155 -0.90 1.72 -27.92
CA MET A 155 0.54 1.85 -27.81
C MET A 155 0.91 3.10 -28.60
N ASP A 156 1.38 4.13 -27.88
CA ASP A 156 2.15 5.19 -28.50
C ASP A 156 3.24 4.53 -29.35
N VAL A 157 3.22 4.84 -30.65
CA VAL A 157 4.12 4.29 -31.65
C VAL A 157 5.53 4.70 -31.25
N VAL A 158 6.25 3.78 -30.60
CA VAL A 158 7.71 3.87 -30.50
C VAL A 158 8.20 3.87 -31.94
N ASP A 159 8.76 4.98 -32.40
CA ASP A 159 9.30 5.11 -33.75
C ASP A 159 10.24 3.92 -34.02
N ALA A 160 9.90 3.12 -35.02
CA ALA A 160 10.62 1.90 -35.35
C ALA A 160 12.10 2.22 -35.59
N PRO A 161 13.05 1.46 -35.00
CA PRO A 161 14.45 1.57 -35.38
C PRO A 161 14.57 1.35 -36.90
N ALA A 162 15.33 2.19 -37.59
CA ALA A 162 15.58 1.99 -39.02
C ALA A 162 16.36 0.67 -39.23
N GLY A 163 15.65 -0.41 -39.57
CA GLY A 163 16.22 -1.72 -39.90
C GLY A 163 15.33 -2.90 -39.50
N ASN A 164 15.56 -4.07 -40.11
CA ASN A 164 14.89 -5.31 -39.69
C ASN A 164 15.26 -5.64 -38.24
N SER A 165 14.27 -5.77 -37.36
CA SER A 165 14.46 -6.19 -35.97
C SER A 165 13.49 -7.32 -35.61
N SER A 166 13.83 -8.13 -34.61
CA SER A 166 12.96 -9.20 -34.14
C SER A 166 13.04 -9.30 -32.62
N TYR A 167 11.89 -9.43 -31.97
CA TYR A 167 11.76 -9.62 -30.54
C TYR A 167 11.25 -11.03 -30.26
N THR A 168 11.78 -11.70 -29.24
CA THR A 168 11.34 -13.04 -28.84
C THR A 168 11.28 -13.11 -27.34
N TYR A 169 10.24 -13.76 -26.82
CA TYR A 169 10.02 -13.93 -25.39
C TYR A 169 9.50 -15.34 -25.11
N THR A 170 10.05 -16.02 -24.11
CA THR A 170 9.54 -17.31 -23.63
C THR A 170 9.12 -17.16 -22.18
N SER A 171 7.93 -17.63 -21.83
CA SER A 171 7.45 -17.69 -20.45
C SER A 171 6.86 -19.05 -20.13
N LEU A 172 6.87 -19.40 -18.85
CA LEU A 172 6.15 -20.53 -18.31
C LEU A 172 4.91 -20.05 -17.56
N ASN A 173 3.77 -20.68 -17.81
CA ASN A 173 2.51 -20.38 -17.15
C ASN A 173 1.85 -21.67 -16.67
N ASN A 174 0.99 -21.55 -15.66
CA ASN A 174 0.13 -22.62 -15.14
C ASN A 174 0.88 -23.94 -14.88
N CYS A 175 1.48 -24.08 -13.71
CA CYS A 175 2.23 -25.28 -13.36
C CYS A 175 1.43 -26.21 -12.44
N THR A 176 1.63 -27.54 -12.57
CA THR A 176 1.01 -28.52 -11.68
C THR A 176 1.83 -29.81 -11.58
N VAL A 177 1.47 -30.68 -10.63
CA VAL A 177 2.06 -32.02 -10.48
C VAL A 177 0.97 -33.08 -10.61
N GLY A 178 1.21 -34.06 -11.48
CA GLY A 178 0.33 -35.21 -11.68
C GLY A 178 0.33 -36.19 -10.51
N SER A 179 -0.64 -37.11 -10.50
CA SER A 179 -0.66 -38.23 -9.54
C SER A 179 0.49 -39.24 -9.75
N ASP A 180 1.10 -39.22 -10.93
CA ASP A 180 2.28 -40.01 -11.31
C ASP A 180 3.61 -39.35 -10.87
N GLY A 181 3.56 -38.13 -10.33
CA GLY A 181 4.74 -37.36 -9.91
C GLY A 181 5.45 -36.62 -11.05
N ASN A 182 4.89 -36.63 -12.26
CA ASN A 182 5.35 -35.78 -13.35
C ASN A 182 4.93 -34.33 -13.09
N VAL A 183 5.77 -33.40 -13.54
CA VAL A 183 5.55 -31.96 -13.44
C VAL A 183 5.10 -31.45 -14.81
N TYR A 184 4.12 -30.56 -14.80
CA TYR A 184 3.53 -30.00 -16.01
C TYR A 184 3.56 -28.49 -15.96
N GLY A 185 3.74 -27.86 -17.12
CA GLY A 185 3.68 -26.42 -17.28
C GLY A 185 3.44 -26.04 -18.74
N ILE A 186 2.87 -24.85 -18.97
CA ILE A 186 2.57 -24.35 -20.30
C ILE A 186 3.64 -23.34 -20.70
N ARG A 187 4.42 -23.70 -21.71
CA ARG A 187 5.35 -22.77 -22.36
C ARG A 187 4.56 -21.90 -23.33
N ASN A 188 4.71 -20.59 -23.21
CA ASN A 188 4.34 -19.62 -24.24
C ASN A 188 5.61 -19.06 -24.88
N TYR A 189 5.74 -19.21 -26.19
CA TYR A 189 6.80 -18.61 -26.98
C TYR A 189 6.20 -17.54 -27.91
N TYR A 190 6.60 -16.29 -27.67
CA TYR A 190 6.23 -15.14 -28.48
C TYR A 190 7.38 -14.73 -29.40
N SER A 191 7.08 -14.42 -30.65
CA SER A 191 8.03 -13.76 -31.55
C SER A 191 7.37 -12.67 -32.38
N GLU A 192 8.08 -11.56 -32.57
CA GLU A 192 7.73 -10.46 -33.46
C GLU A 192 8.87 -10.22 -34.43
N THR A 193 8.53 -9.90 -35.68
CA THR A 193 9.50 -9.47 -36.69
C THR A 193 9.02 -8.18 -37.33
N TYR A 194 9.89 -7.18 -37.32
CA TYR A 194 9.70 -5.88 -37.95
C TYR A 194 10.57 -5.78 -39.20
N SER A 195 9.97 -5.40 -40.32
CA SER A 195 10.67 -5.00 -41.54
C SER A 195 10.02 -3.75 -42.13
N GLU A 196 10.73 -3.00 -43.00
CA GLU A 196 10.24 -1.73 -43.58
C GLU A 196 8.86 -1.83 -44.25
N ASP A 197 8.44 -3.03 -44.68
CA ASP A 197 7.19 -3.28 -45.40
C ASP A 197 6.29 -4.36 -44.76
N ASP A 198 6.68 -5.00 -43.65
CA ASP A 198 5.96 -6.16 -43.09
C ASP A 198 6.14 -6.30 -41.57
N TYR A 199 5.04 -6.57 -40.86
CA TYR A 199 4.97 -6.87 -39.43
C TYR A 199 4.31 -8.23 -39.23
N SER A 200 4.97 -9.12 -38.51
CA SER A 200 4.41 -10.42 -38.16
C SER A 200 4.70 -10.76 -36.70
N SER A 201 3.71 -11.27 -35.99
CA SER A 201 3.87 -11.84 -34.65
C SER A 201 3.30 -13.25 -34.58
N THR A 202 3.90 -14.10 -33.74
CA THR A 202 3.47 -15.48 -33.48
C THR A 202 3.48 -15.76 -31.99
N ASN A 203 2.45 -16.46 -31.51
CA ASN A 203 2.39 -17.03 -30.15
C ASN A 203 2.25 -18.54 -30.28
N ASP A 204 3.19 -19.29 -29.71
CA ASP A 204 3.19 -20.75 -29.70
C ASP A 204 3.00 -21.28 -28.27
N TYR A 205 1.92 -22.04 -28.06
CA TYR A 205 1.61 -22.65 -26.77
C TYR A 205 1.89 -24.15 -26.77
N ALA A 206 2.67 -24.62 -25.81
CA ALA A 206 2.93 -26.04 -25.62
C ALA A 206 2.82 -26.45 -24.15
N LEU A 207 2.14 -27.56 -23.89
CA LEU A 207 2.18 -28.22 -22.58
C LEU A 207 3.40 -29.13 -22.53
N ILE A 208 4.27 -28.92 -21.55
CA ILE A 208 5.46 -29.73 -21.33
C ILE A 208 5.23 -30.62 -20.11
N CYS A 209 5.60 -31.90 -20.23
CA CYS A 209 5.62 -32.86 -19.14
C CYS A 209 7.07 -33.22 -18.81
N TRP A 210 7.52 -32.90 -17.60
CA TRP A 210 8.82 -33.29 -17.07
C TRP A 210 8.69 -34.45 -16.08
N SER A 211 9.66 -35.35 -16.08
CA SER A 211 9.89 -36.27 -14.96
C SER A 211 10.56 -35.53 -13.82
N ALA A 212 10.48 -36.10 -12.61
CA ALA A 212 11.09 -35.52 -11.41
C ALA A 212 12.63 -35.38 -11.47
N ASP A 213 13.29 -36.02 -12.44
CA ASP A 213 14.74 -35.87 -12.69
C ASP A 213 15.09 -34.79 -13.72
N GLY A 214 14.10 -34.04 -14.21
CA GLY A 214 14.28 -32.93 -15.14
C GLY A 214 14.20 -33.29 -16.62
N THR A 215 13.92 -34.55 -16.97
CA THR A 215 13.80 -34.96 -18.38
C THR A 215 12.42 -34.62 -18.94
N ILE A 216 12.35 -34.04 -20.16
CA ILE A 216 11.08 -33.94 -20.89
C ILE A 216 10.59 -35.34 -21.28
N VAL A 217 9.44 -35.74 -20.75
CA VAL A 217 8.79 -37.02 -21.04
C VAL A 217 8.02 -36.92 -22.35
N TRP A 218 7.25 -35.85 -22.52
CA TRP A 218 6.52 -35.52 -23.74
C TRP A 218 6.13 -34.04 -23.76
N GLU A 219 5.70 -33.58 -24.93
CA GLU A 219 5.20 -32.23 -25.16
C GLU A 219 3.95 -32.32 -26.04
N ALA A 220 2.95 -31.50 -25.77
CA ALA A 220 1.70 -31.44 -26.52
C ALA A 220 1.46 -30.02 -27.05
N ASP A 221 1.14 -29.93 -28.34
CA ASP A 221 0.77 -28.68 -29.00
C ASP A 221 -0.61 -28.21 -28.49
N LEU A 222 -0.69 -26.96 -28.06
CA LEU A 222 -1.92 -26.33 -27.59
C LEU A 222 -2.40 -25.22 -28.54
N ASN A 223 -1.76 -25.01 -29.69
CA ASN A 223 -2.15 -23.94 -30.61
C ASN A 223 -3.56 -24.12 -31.18
N ASP A 224 -4.08 -25.36 -31.21
CA ASP A 224 -5.47 -25.68 -31.55
C ASP A 224 -6.51 -25.09 -30.55
N MET A 225 -6.08 -24.47 -29.44
CA MET A 225 -6.95 -23.65 -28.60
C MET A 225 -7.46 -22.41 -29.33
N ASN A 226 -6.63 -21.85 -30.22
CA ASN A 226 -6.86 -20.62 -30.94
C ASN A 226 -7.22 -20.88 -32.40
N THR A 227 -8.05 -20.02 -32.98
CA THR A 227 -8.40 -20.01 -34.40
C THR A 227 -8.32 -18.57 -34.93
N GLU A 228 -8.35 -18.38 -36.27
CA GLU A 228 -8.38 -17.03 -36.85
C GLU A 228 -9.56 -16.17 -36.36
N GLU A 229 -10.65 -16.79 -35.90
CA GLU A 229 -11.88 -16.12 -35.46
C GLU A 229 -12.12 -16.17 -33.94
N SER A 230 -11.29 -16.88 -33.17
CA SER A 230 -11.51 -17.05 -31.73
C SER A 230 -10.23 -17.29 -30.95
N TYR A 231 -10.11 -16.59 -29.82
CA TYR A 231 -8.96 -16.66 -28.93
C TYR A 231 -9.34 -17.30 -27.59
N SER A 232 -8.49 -18.19 -27.09
CA SER A 232 -8.64 -18.89 -25.82
C SER A 232 -7.30 -19.01 -25.13
N TRP A 233 -7.28 -18.84 -23.81
CA TRP A 233 -6.12 -19.09 -22.96
C TRP A 233 -6.47 -20.09 -21.87
N VAL A 234 -5.44 -20.73 -21.31
CA VAL A 234 -5.61 -21.67 -20.21
C VAL A 234 -5.81 -20.90 -18.92
N TYR A 235 -6.94 -21.14 -18.29
CA TYR A 235 -7.27 -20.58 -16.98
C TYR A 235 -6.76 -21.47 -15.84
N SER A 236 -6.80 -22.80 -16.00
CA SER A 236 -6.33 -23.75 -14.97
C SER A 236 -6.00 -25.13 -15.53
N ILE A 237 -5.09 -25.83 -14.86
CA ILE A 237 -4.71 -27.23 -15.15
C ILE A 237 -5.08 -28.12 -13.97
N ILE A 238 -5.94 -29.10 -14.21
CA ILE A 238 -6.42 -30.04 -13.21
C ILE A 238 -5.85 -31.43 -13.56
N PRO A 239 -4.90 -31.98 -12.78
CA PRO A 239 -4.39 -33.31 -13.01
C PRO A 239 -5.42 -34.38 -12.62
N ASN A 240 -5.69 -35.33 -13.53
CA ASN A 240 -6.60 -36.45 -13.31
C ASN A 240 -5.84 -37.68 -12.79
N GLU A 241 -6.53 -38.56 -12.07
CA GLU A 241 -5.94 -39.79 -11.50
C GLU A 241 -5.38 -40.76 -12.56
N ASP A 242 -5.91 -40.70 -13.78
CA ASP A 242 -5.49 -41.56 -14.91
C ASP A 242 -4.26 -41.04 -15.66
N GLY A 243 -3.68 -39.91 -15.24
CA GLY A 243 -2.51 -39.28 -15.85
C GLY A 243 -2.83 -38.33 -17.01
N THR A 244 -4.12 -38.12 -17.32
CA THR A 244 -4.55 -37.03 -18.23
C THR A 244 -4.67 -35.72 -17.47
N LEU A 245 -4.73 -34.59 -18.20
CA LEU A 245 -5.00 -33.28 -17.61
C LEU A 245 -6.32 -32.73 -18.14
N THR A 246 -7.10 -32.10 -17.28
CA THR A 246 -8.22 -31.26 -17.69
C THR A 246 -7.79 -29.81 -17.69
N LEU A 247 -7.91 -29.14 -18.83
CA LEU A 247 -7.73 -27.70 -18.93
C LEU A 247 -9.08 -27.02 -18.85
N LEU A 248 -9.15 -25.95 -18.05
CA LEU A 248 -10.22 -24.97 -18.12
C LEU A 248 -9.71 -23.83 -19.01
N LEU A 249 -10.48 -23.50 -20.05
CA LEU A 249 -10.14 -22.48 -21.03
C LEU A 249 -11.08 -21.28 -20.84
N SER A 250 -10.52 -20.08 -20.98
CA SER A 250 -11.25 -18.82 -20.99
C SER A 250 -10.93 -18.06 -22.28
N GLY A 251 -11.78 -17.11 -22.66
CA GLY A 251 -11.69 -16.38 -23.92
C GLY A 251 -13.06 -15.95 -24.40
N ASP A 252 -13.31 -16.08 -25.70
CA ASP A 252 -14.66 -15.83 -26.26
C ASP A 252 -15.73 -16.75 -25.66
N LYS A 253 -15.30 -17.91 -25.18
CA LYS A 253 -16.11 -18.89 -24.48
C LYS A 253 -15.35 -19.46 -23.30
N ILE A 254 -16.10 -19.89 -22.29
CA ILE A 254 -15.56 -20.72 -21.22
C ILE A 254 -15.77 -22.19 -21.61
N GLU A 255 -14.66 -22.91 -21.72
CA GLU A 255 -14.62 -24.30 -22.17
C GLU A 255 -13.79 -25.16 -21.24
N LYS A 256 -13.92 -26.48 -21.39
CA LYS A 256 -12.93 -27.42 -20.86
C LYS A 256 -12.50 -28.41 -21.93
N CYS A 257 -11.27 -28.90 -21.81
CA CYS A 257 -10.76 -29.99 -22.64
C CYS A 257 -9.89 -30.95 -21.84
N THR A 258 -9.64 -32.12 -22.41
CA THR A 258 -8.68 -33.10 -21.87
C THR A 258 -7.42 -33.07 -22.72
N VAL A 259 -6.25 -33.02 -22.09
CA VAL A 259 -4.96 -33.02 -22.78
C VAL A 259 -4.19 -34.30 -22.48
N THR A 260 -3.60 -34.83 -23.53
CA THR A 260 -2.69 -35.97 -23.52
C THR A 260 -1.45 -35.65 -24.37
N GLN A 261 -0.49 -36.57 -24.49
CA GLN A 261 0.64 -36.43 -25.42
C GLN A 261 0.20 -36.24 -26.90
N GLU A 262 -1.04 -36.56 -27.26
CA GLU A 262 -1.58 -36.38 -28.61
C GLU A 262 -2.13 -34.97 -28.86
N GLY A 263 -2.11 -34.08 -27.85
CA GLY A 263 -2.72 -32.76 -27.90
C GLY A 263 -4.08 -32.69 -27.20
N ILE A 264 -4.89 -31.72 -27.64
CA ILE A 264 -6.21 -31.43 -27.07
C ILE A 264 -7.25 -32.43 -27.57
N THR A 265 -8.06 -32.93 -26.64
CA THR A 265 -9.15 -33.86 -26.88
C THR A 265 -10.39 -33.48 -26.04
N ASP A 266 -11.57 -33.97 -26.40
CA ASP A 266 -12.84 -33.75 -25.67
C ASP A 266 -13.14 -32.26 -25.30
N ARG A 267 -12.76 -31.31 -26.17
CA ARG A 267 -13.07 -29.88 -26.00
C ARG A 267 -14.58 -29.66 -26.08
N LYS A 268 -15.13 -28.94 -25.10
CA LYS A 268 -16.57 -28.59 -25.02
C LYS A 268 -16.81 -27.31 -24.25
N ASP A 269 -17.82 -26.57 -24.70
CA ASP A 269 -18.42 -25.43 -23.98
C ASP A 269 -18.90 -25.87 -22.59
N LEU A 270 -18.59 -25.08 -21.57
CA LEU A 270 -19.19 -25.26 -20.25
C LEU A 270 -20.66 -24.82 -20.27
N PRO A 271 -21.53 -25.40 -19.42
CA PRO A 271 -22.90 -24.93 -19.28
C PRO A 271 -22.95 -23.44 -18.97
N GLU A 272 -23.95 -22.72 -19.50
CA GLU A 272 -24.10 -21.26 -19.36
C GLU A 272 -23.94 -20.79 -17.91
N ALA A 273 -24.58 -21.47 -16.95
CA ALA A 273 -24.47 -21.13 -15.53
C ALA A 273 -23.03 -21.25 -14.97
N VAL A 274 -22.22 -22.16 -15.50
CA VAL A 274 -20.80 -22.31 -15.12
C VAL A 274 -19.97 -21.23 -15.80
N ALA A 275 -20.20 -21.01 -17.10
CA ALA A 275 -19.50 -19.99 -17.87
C ALA A 275 -19.69 -18.58 -17.28
N THR A 276 -20.91 -18.26 -16.83
CA THR A 276 -21.20 -17.01 -16.12
C THR A 276 -20.34 -16.82 -14.86
N LEU A 277 -20.13 -17.89 -14.08
CA LEU A 277 -19.29 -17.81 -12.88
C LEU A 277 -17.83 -17.53 -13.22
N PHE A 278 -17.30 -18.19 -14.24
CA PHE A 278 -15.93 -17.98 -14.70
C PHE A 278 -15.71 -16.61 -15.34
N ASN A 279 -16.69 -16.09 -16.08
CA ASN A 279 -16.61 -14.74 -16.66
C ASN A 279 -16.51 -13.65 -15.59
N ASN A 280 -17.13 -13.86 -14.43
CA ASN A 280 -17.08 -12.92 -13.31
C ASN A 280 -16.07 -13.35 -12.23
N ALA A 281 -15.25 -14.38 -12.50
CA ALA A 281 -14.30 -14.90 -11.53
C ALA A 281 -13.12 -13.96 -11.36
N SER A 282 -12.76 -13.74 -10.10
CA SER A 282 -11.58 -12.98 -9.71
C SER A 282 -10.44 -13.90 -9.26
N SER A 283 -10.76 -15.08 -8.73
CA SER A 283 -9.77 -16.08 -8.32
C SER A 283 -10.37 -17.49 -8.40
N ASN A 284 -9.50 -18.48 -8.62
CA ASN A 284 -9.87 -19.89 -8.54
C ASN A 284 -8.84 -20.67 -7.73
N ILE A 285 -9.31 -21.69 -7.00
CA ILE A 285 -8.50 -22.50 -6.10
C ILE A 285 -8.80 -23.96 -6.38
N ILE A 286 -7.81 -24.70 -6.84
CA ILE A 286 -7.94 -26.13 -7.14
C ILE A 286 -7.79 -26.92 -5.83
N THR A 287 -8.84 -27.62 -5.41
CA THR A 287 -8.83 -28.42 -4.19
C THR A 287 -8.08 -29.74 -4.40
N PRO A 288 -7.58 -30.40 -3.34
CA PRO A 288 -6.88 -31.68 -3.45
C PRO A 288 -7.70 -32.81 -4.11
N ASP A 289 -9.03 -32.74 -4.09
CA ASP A 289 -9.94 -33.68 -4.76
C ASP A 289 -10.28 -33.30 -6.22
N GLY A 290 -9.60 -32.29 -6.79
CA GLY A 290 -9.73 -31.90 -8.20
C GLY A 290 -10.94 -31.02 -8.51
N LYS A 291 -11.63 -30.49 -7.50
CA LYS A 291 -12.67 -29.47 -7.68
C LYS A 291 -12.06 -28.08 -7.73
N VAL A 292 -12.85 -27.10 -8.14
CA VAL A 292 -12.44 -25.71 -8.23
C VAL A 292 -13.34 -24.85 -7.36
N GLN A 293 -12.77 -24.17 -6.37
CA GLN A 293 -13.45 -23.10 -5.66
C GLN A 293 -13.24 -21.80 -6.44
N ILE A 294 -14.33 -21.14 -6.81
CA ILE A 294 -14.34 -19.96 -7.67
C ILE A 294 -14.85 -18.78 -6.83
N ILE A 295 -14.04 -17.74 -6.71
CA ILE A 295 -14.43 -16.46 -6.11
C ILE A 295 -14.83 -15.53 -7.26
N TYR A 296 -16.04 -15.00 -7.23
CA TYR A 296 -16.62 -14.23 -8.34
C TYR A 296 -17.43 -13.02 -7.88
N TYR A 297 -17.50 -11.99 -8.71
CA TYR A 297 -18.30 -10.79 -8.48
C TYR A 297 -19.79 -11.02 -8.77
N ASP A 298 -20.64 -10.33 -8.03
CA ASP A 298 -22.06 -10.25 -8.33
C ASP A 298 -22.30 -9.38 -9.57
N GLU A 299 -22.99 -9.93 -10.58
CA GLU A 299 -23.26 -9.25 -11.84
C GLU A 299 -24.07 -7.96 -11.72
N SER A 300 -24.82 -7.79 -10.62
CA SER A 300 -25.72 -6.65 -10.48
C SER A 300 -25.03 -5.41 -9.92
N ASN A 301 -23.95 -5.58 -9.15
CA ASN A 301 -23.30 -4.48 -8.43
C ASN A 301 -21.77 -4.44 -8.55
N TYR A 302 -21.12 -5.49 -9.07
CA TYR A 302 -19.66 -5.62 -9.21
C TYR A 302 -18.86 -5.23 -7.95
N THR A 303 -19.47 -5.36 -6.78
CA THR A 303 -18.91 -4.94 -5.48
C THR A 303 -19.00 -6.06 -4.47
N ASP A 304 -20.12 -6.78 -4.42
CA ASP A 304 -20.24 -8.00 -3.63
C ASP A 304 -19.53 -9.15 -4.34
N MET A 305 -18.84 -9.98 -3.56
CA MET A 305 -18.21 -11.21 -4.03
C MET A 305 -18.86 -12.44 -3.39
N TYR A 306 -18.79 -13.56 -4.11
CA TYR A 306 -19.29 -14.87 -3.68
C TYR A 306 -18.25 -15.94 -3.98
N ILE A 307 -18.36 -17.07 -3.27
CA ILE A 307 -17.55 -18.27 -3.53
C ILE A 307 -18.45 -19.47 -3.79
N ALA A 308 -18.17 -20.20 -4.86
CA ALA A 308 -18.86 -21.43 -5.23
C ALA A 308 -17.86 -22.54 -5.59
N THR A 309 -18.26 -23.80 -5.43
CA THR A 309 -17.46 -24.96 -5.84
C THR A 309 -17.99 -25.53 -7.14
N TYR A 310 -17.12 -25.67 -8.13
CA TYR A 310 -17.35 -26.33 -9.41
C TYR A 310 -16.67 -27.69 -9.46
N ASP A 311 -17.39 -28.71 -9.93
CA ASP A 311 -16.90 -30.07 -10.13
C ASP A 311 -16.68 -30.35 -11.64
N PRO A 312 -15.41 -30.42 -12.10
CA PRO A 312 -15.09 -30.59 -13.52
C PRO A 312 -15.55 -31.94 -14.10
N ALA A 313 -15.75 -32.95 -13.26
CA ALA A 313 -16.15 -34.29 -13.69
C ALA A 313 -17.65 -34.36 -13.99
N THR A 314 -18.46 -33.57 -13.29
CA THR A 314 -19.94 -33.62 -13.37
C THR A 314 -20.60 -32.35 -13.90
N ASP A 315 -19.84 -31.27 -14.07
CA ASP A 315 -20.33 -29.92 -14.38
C ASP A 315 -21.30 -29.35 -13.33
N ALA A 316 -21.26 -29.89 -12.10
CA ALA A 316 -22.07 -29.41 -11.00
C ALA A 316 -21.44 -28.19 -10.34
N VAL A 317 -22.28 -27.26 -9.89
CA VAL A 317 -21.88 -26.07 -9.11
C VAL A 317 -22.67 -26.04 -7.80
N SER A 318 -22.01 -25.69 -6.71
CA SER A 318 -22.68 -25.38 -5.44
C SER A 318 -23.46 -24.07 -5.50
N GLU A 319 -24.32 -23.84 -4.50
CA GLU A 319 -24.82 -22.49 -4.26
C GLU A 319 -23.67 -21.56 -3.87
N GLY A 320 -23.70 -20.31 -4.33
CA GLY A 320 -22.72 -19.29 -4.00
C GLY A 320 -22.89 -18.79 -2.57
N ILE A 321 -21.81 -18.79 -1.80
CA ILE A 321 -21.79 -18.26 -0.44
C ILE A 321 -21.19 -16.86 -0.51
N LYS A 322 -21.84 -15.86 0.12
CA LYS A 322 -21.29 -14.50 0.16
C LYS A 322 -19.88 -14.53 0.75
N PHE A 323 -18.94 -13.89 0.07
CA PHE A 323 -17.55 -13.80 0.49
C PHE A 323 -17.39 -12.63 1.46
N SER A 324 -16.51 -12.77 2.46
CA SER A 324 -16.37 -11.73 3.48
C SER A 324 -15.78 -10.45 2.88
N SER A 325 -16.44 -9.31 3.10
CA SER A 325 -15.96 -7.98 2.69
C SER A 325 -14.65 -7.58 3.36
N THR A 326 -14.26 -8.26 4.45
CA THR A 326 -12.94 -8.04 5.08
C THR A 326 -11.79 -8.64 4.27
N LEU A 327 -12.07 -9.63 3.41
CA LEU A 327 -11.06 -10.28 2.56
C LEU A 327 -10.97 -9.65 1.18
N THR A 328 -12.01 -8.94 0.72
CA THR A 328 -12.06 -8.32 -0.62
C THR A 328 -11.02 -7.21 -0.82
N ASN A 329 -10.41 -6.69 0.26
CA ASN A 329 -9.29 -5.74 0.21
C ASN A 329 -7.91 -6.46 0.20
N GLY A 330 -7.72 -7.42 -0.72
CA GLY A 330 -6.41 -8.01 -1.01
C GLY A 330 -6.08 -9.37 -0.36
N GLY A 331 -6.91 -9.89 0.53
CA GLY A 331 -6.63 -11.15 1.25
C GLY A 331 -6.91 -12.43 0.48
N TYR A 332 -7.53 -12.37 -0.71
CA TYR A 332 -7.97 -13.57 -1.44
C TYR A 332 -7.06 -13.98 -2.61
N TYR A 333 -6.11 -13.14 -3.01
CA TYR A 333 -5.26 -13.41 -4.19
C TYR A 333 -4.25 -14.55 -3.97
N ASN A 334 -3.81 -14.79 -2.74
CA ASN A 334 -2.84 -15.84 -2.39
C ASN A 334 -3.49 -17.01 -1.62
N MET A 335 -4.79 -17.25 -1.83
CA MET A 335 -5.50 -18.30 -1.13
C MET A 335 -5.08 -19.70 -1.60
N VAL A 336 -4.86 -20.60 -0.65
CA VAL A 336 -4.56 -22.02 -0.90
C VAL A 336 -5.58 -22.93 -0.22
N PRO A 337 -5.89 -24.10 -0.80
CA PRO A 337 -6.92 -24.98 -0.25
C PRO A 337 -6.46 -25.66 1.04
N GLY A 338 -7.38 -25.80 1.99
CA GLY A 338 -7.25 -26.65 3.17
C GLY A 338 -8.20 -27.85 3.14
N ASP A 339 -8.40 -28.47 4.30
CA ASP A 339 -9.35 -29.58 4.46
C ASP A 339 -10.79 -29.07 4.50
N GLY A 340 -11.67 -29.66 3.67
CA GLY A 340 -13.10 -29.37 3.68
C GLY A 340 -13.44 -27.94 3.25
N ASP A 341 -14.07 -27.18 4.13
CA ASP A 341 -14.49 -25.79 3.88
C ASP A 341 -13.43 -24.76 4.30
N ILE A 342 -12.18 -25.18 4.54
CA ILE A 342 -11.10 -24.31 4.98
C ILE A 342 -10.25 -23.86 3.78
N LEU A 343 -10.01 -22.56 3.71
CA LEU A 343 -8.98 -21.94 2.89
C LEU A 343 -7.91 -21.34 3.80
N TYR A 344 -6.70 -21.20 3.31
CA TYR A 344 -5.66 -20.44 3.98
C TYR A 344 -5.26 -19.24 3.13
N TYR A 345 -4.95 -18.13 3.78
CA TYR A 345 -4.47 -16.92 3.13
C TYR A 345 -3.44 -16.22 4.02
N ALA A 346 -2.60 -15.39 3.43
CA ALA A 346 -1.64 -14.57 4.15
C ALA A 346 -1.84 -13.09 3.83
N ASP A 347 -1.75 -12.25 4.85
CA ASP A 347 -1.79 -10.79 4.71
C ASP A 347 -0.58 -10.16 5.43
N SER A 348 -0.61 -8.83 5.62
CA SER A 348 0.47 -8.09 6.29
C SER A 348 0.61 -8.31 7.79
N ASN A 349 -0.25 -9.12 8.40
CA ASN A 349 -0.24 -9.48 9.81
C ASN A 349 0.20 -10.92 10.06
N GLY A 350 0.02 -11.81 9.07
CA GLY A 350 0.30 -13.21 9.27
C GLY A 350 -0.36 -14.17 8.30
N LEU A 351 -0.38 -15.43 8.70
CA LEU A 351 -1.10 -16.52 8.04
C LEU A 351 -2.43 -16.77 8.76
N PHE A 352 -3.50 -16.99 8.01
CA PHE A 352 -4.86 -17.17 8.50
C PHE A 352 -5.52 -18.38 7.86
N SER A 353 -6.43 -19.02 8.59
CA SER A 353 -7.42 -19.94 8.05
C SER A 353 -8.76 -19.23 7.92
N TYR A 354 -9.44 -19.40 6.80
CA TYR A 354 -10.78 -18.90 6.51
C TYR A 354 -11.74 -20.07 6.37
N ASN A 355 -12.84 -20.05 7.12
CA ASN A 355 -13.92 -21.02 6.94
C ASN A 355 -14.98 -20.46 5.99
N VAL A 356 -15.14 -21.09 4.83
CA VAL A 356 -16.06 -20.64 3.78
C VAL A 356 -17.52 -20.62 4.23
N GLN A 357 -17.94 -21.55 5.08
CA GLN A 357 -19.33 -21.66 5.52
C GLN A 357 -19.69 -20.67 6.63
N THR A 358 -18.78 -20.44 7.59
CA THR A 358 -19.03 -19.51 8.71
C THR A 358 -18.55 -18.09 8.40
N GLN A 359 -17.77 -17.91 7.34
CA GLN A 359 -17.12 -16.64 6.96
C GLN A 359 -16.17 -16.11 8.04
N GLU A 360 -15.66 -17.00 8.91
CA GLU A 360 -14.77 -16.62 9.99
C GLU A 360 -13.30 -16.84 9.60
N SER A 361 -12.49 -15.81 9.75
CA SER A 361 -11.03 -15.90 9.69
C SER A 361 -10.45 -16.14 11.09
N LYS A 362 -9.45 -17.02 11.18
CA LYS A 362 -8.68 -17.29 12.39
C LYS A 362 -7.20 -17.20 12.08
N GLN A 363 -6.49 -16.38 12.85
CA GLN A 363 -5.04 -16.28 12.73
C GLN A 363 -4.37 -17.60 13.14
N ILE A 364 -3.43 -18.03 12.30
CA ILE A 364 -2.57 -19.20 12.50
C ILE A 364 -1.21 -18.73 12.99
N MET A 365 -0.58 -17.80 12.26
CA MET A 365 0.71 -17.21 12.61
C MET A 365 0.59 -15.68 12.66
N SER A 366 1.28 -15.05 13.60
CA SER A 366 1.55 -13.61 13.60
C SER A 366 3.01 -13.37 13.25
N TYR A 367 3.29 -12.51 12.26
CA TYR A 367 4.67 -12.20 11.88
C TYR A 367 5.43 -11.52 13.02
N ILE A 368 4.83 -10.50 13.65
CA ILE A 368 5.42 -9.80 14.80
C ILE A 368 5.71 -10.76 15.95
N ASN A 369 4.74 -11.60 16.33
CA ASN A 369 4.94 -12.50 17.46
C ASN A 369 5.89 -13.67 17.11
N SER A 370 6.15 -13.92 15.84
CA SER A 370 7.09 -14.94 15.34
C SER A 370 8.48 -14.37 15.00
N ASP A 371 8.71 -13.08 15.29
CA ASP A 371 9.95 -12.36 14.99
C ASP A 371 10.31 -12.37 13.49
N LEU A 372 9.30 -12.40 12.63
CA LEU A 372 9.43 -12.37 11.18
C LEU A 372 9.17 -10.95 10.65
N ALA A 373 10.17 -10.34 10.01
CA ALA A 373 10.06 -9.04 9.37
C ALA A 373 9.67 -9.21 7.88
N ALA A 374 8.50 -9.79 7.64
CA ALA A 374 7.96 -10.02 6.29
C ALA A 374 6.76 -9.11 6.01
N GLY A 375 6.67 -8.62 4.77
CA GLY A 375 5.51 -7.85 4.29
C GLY A 375 4.29 -8.73 4.09
N SER A 376 4.48 -9.90 3.48
CA SER A 376 3.50 -10.99 3.41
C SER A 376 4.24 -12.29 3.04
N LEU A 377 3.57 -13.43 3.21
CA LEU A 377 3.98 -14.69 2.59
C LEU A 377 3.46 -14.69 1.15
N ASN A 378 4.38 -14.70 0.19
CA ASN A 378 4.07 -14.72 -1.25
C ASN A 378 3.54 -16.09 -1.67
N ASN A 379 4.18 -17.16 -1.19
CA ASN A 379 3.82 -18.53 -1.47
C ASN A 379 3.91 -19.34 -0.18
N PHE A 380 2.93 -20.20 0.08
CA PHE A 380 2.96 -21.06 1.26
C PHE A 380 2.16 -22.35 1.05
N LEU A 381 2.51 -23.35 1.85
CA LEU A 381 1.93 -24.68 1.81
C LEU A 381 1.76 -25.18 3.24
N VAL A 382 0.50 -25.26 3.68
CA VAL A 382 0.17 -25.81 5.00
C VAL A 382 0.35 -27.33 4.96
N LEU A 383 1.22 -27.84 5.84
CA LEU A 383 1.55 -29.27 5.89
C LEU A 383 0.64 -30.02 6.87
N ASP A 384 0.39 -29.39 8.03
CA ASP A 384 -0.54 -29.83 9.08
C ASP A 384 -0.88 -28.66 10.04
N GLU A 385 -1.52 -28.96 11.18
CA GLU A 385 -1.93 -27.95 12.17
C GLU A 385 -0.76 -27.22 12.86
N GLU A 386 0.45 -27.77 12.83
CA GLU A 386 1.64 -27.26 13.54
C GLU A 386 2.74 -26.77 12.59
N GLN A 387 2.71 -27.14 11.30
CA GLN A 387 3.78 -26.84 10.35
C GLN A 387 3.27 -26.37 8.98
N PHE A 388 4.00 -25.41 8.40
CA PHE A 388 3.82 -24.99 7.02
C PHE A 388 5.17 -24.58 6.40
N LEU A 389 5.27 -24.68 5.07
CA LEU A 389 6.37 -24.09 4.31
C LEU A 389 5.91 -22.73 3.80
N GLY A 390 6.76 -21.70 3.91
CA GLY A 390 6.44 -20.35 3.50
C GLY A 390 7.61 -19.65 2.84
N PHE A 391 7.31 -18.78 1.90
CA PHE A 391 8.25 -17.97 1.16
C PHE A 391 7.81 -16.50 1.19
N TYR A 392 8.76 -15.60 1.42
CA TYR A 392 8.52 -14.18 1.56
C TYR A 392 9.71 -13.39 1.02
N TYR A 393 9.47 -12.15 0.60
CA TYR A 393 10.54 -11.24 0.21
C TYR A 393 11.06 -10.50 1.45
N ASP A 394 12.36 -10.62 1.72
CA ASP A 394 13.03 -9.85 2.77
C ASP A 394 13.54 -8.53 2.19
N ASN A 395 12.80 -7.45 2.44
CA ASN A 395 13.17 -6.12 1.96
C ASN A 395 14.49 -5.59 2.57
N THR A 396 15.00 -6.19 3.64
CA THR A 396 16.28 -5.80 4.26
C THR A 396 17.45 -6.38 3.47
N GLU A 397 17.31 -7.64 3.03
CA GLU A 397 18.33 -8.34 2.24
C GLU A 397 18.11 -8.18 0.73
N GLY A 398 16.93 -7.70 0.31
CA GLY A 398 16.58 -7.49 -1.10
C GLY A 398 16.34 -8.79 -1.87
N LYS A 399 15.99 -9.88 -1.19
CA LYS A 399 15.87 -11.21 -1.79
C LYS A 399 14.70 -12.02 -1.27
N MET A 400 14.42 -13.11 -1.99
CA MET A 400 13.38 -14.05 -1.61
C MET A 400 13.91 -15.11 -0.63
N CYS A 401 13.22 -15.29 0.48
CA CYS A 401 13.56 -16.17 1.59
C CYS A 401 12.49 -17.28 1.74
N GLY A 402 12.92 -18.48 2.13
CA GLY A 402 12.04 -19.63 2.32
C GLY A 402 12.33 -20.37 3.61
N GLY A 403 11.29 -20.80 4.31
CA GLY A 403 11.42 -21.44 5.62
C GLY A 403 10.36 -22.50 5.88
N LEU A 404 10.74 -23.51 6.66
CA LEU A 404 9.79 -24.36 7.38
C LEU A 404 9.42 -23.67 8.68
N PHE A 405 8.15 -23.31 8.83
CA PHE A 405 7.61 -22.68 10.02
C PHE A 405 6.97 -23.74 10.91
N THR A 406 7.39 -23.80 12.17
CA THR A 406 6.86 -24.74 13.16
C THR A 406 6.30 -23.98 14.36
N HIS A 407 5.08 -24.31 14.76
CA HIS A 407 4.41 -23.70 15.91
C HIS A 407 5.20 -23.91 17.21
N VAL A 408 5.29 -22.86 18.01
CA VAL A 408 5.97 -22.84 19.31
C VAL A 408 4.92 -22.79 20.40
N LYS A 409 4.97 -23.77 21.31
CA LYS A 409 4.01 -23.83 22.41
C LYS A 409 4.18 -22.62 23.34
N PRO A 410 3.10 -22.00 23.82
CA PRO A 410 3.17 -20.85 24.72
C PRO A 410 4.03 -21.06 25.98
N GLU A 411 4.07 -22.29 26.53
CA GLU A 411 4.91 -22.64 27.68
C GLU A 411 6.41 -22.64 27.39
N ASP A 412 6.81 -22.78 26.12
CA ASP A 412 8.22 -22.80 25.69
C ASP A 412 8.75 -21.38 25.36
N ILE A 413 7.87 -20.37 25.38
CA ILE A 413 8.22 -18.97 25.10
C ILE A 413 8.59 -18.25 26.40
N LYS A 414 9.77 -17.63 26.41
CA LYS A 414 10.27 -16.82 27.54
C LYS A 414 9.30 -15.67 27.83
N ASP A 415 8.95 -15.48 29.10
CA ASP A 415 8.16 -14.33 29.53
C ASP A 415 8.97 -13.03 29.40
N ARG A 416 8.35 -12.01 28.81
CA ARG A 416 8.84 -10.63 28.72
C ARG A 416 7.72 -9.68 29.14
N ILE A 417 8.08 -8.44 29.46
CA ILE A 417 7.11 -7.39 29.71
C ILE A 417 6.51 -6.98 28.36
N VAL A 418 5.20 -7.16 28.20
CA VAL A 418 4.51 -6.83 26.95
C VAL A 418 4.10 -5.38 26.93
N LEU A 419 4.39 -4.71 25.82
CA LEU A 419 3.93 -3.38 25.46
C LEU A 419 2.95 -3.52 24.29
N THR A 420 1.81 -2.84 24.34
CA THR A 420 0.86 -2.82 23.22
C THR A 420 1.11 -1.58 22.37
N LEU A 421 1.40 -1.78 21.08
CA LEU A 421 1.36 -0.75 20.06
C LEU A 421 0.07 -0.92 19.27
N ALA A 422 -0.72 0.15 19.13
CA ALA A 422 -1.97 0.08 18.37
C ALA A 422 -2.18 1.31 17.48
N GLY A 423 -2.90 1.10 16.38
CA GLY A 423 -3.30 2.12 15.43
C GLY A 423 -4.43 1.60 14.54
N ASN A 424 -5.02 2.49 13.74
CA ASN A 424 -5.97 2.06 12.73
C ASN A 424 -5.25 1.20 11.68
N TYR A 425 -4.20 1.76 11.09
CA TYR A 425 -3.30 1.10 10.16
C TYR A 425 -1.86 1.23 10.66
N ILE A 426 -1.06 0.18 10.50
CA ILE A 426 0.35 0.11 10.86
C ILE A 426 1.10 -0.40 9.63
N ASP A 427 1.99 0.43 9.09
CA ASP A 427 2.76 0.10 7.91
C ASP A 427 3.83 -0.98 8.15
N TYR A 428 4.40 -1.43 7.04
CA TYR A 428 5.47 -2.42 7.04
C TYR A 428 6.74 -1.95 7.76
N ASP A 429 7.14 -0.68 7.58
CA ASP A 429 8.38 -0.17 8.16
C ASP A 429 8.33 -0.11 9.69
N LEU A 430 7.20 0.30 10.27
CA LEU A 430 6.97 0.28 11.71
C LEU A 430 6.90 -1.16 12.24
N LYS A 431 6.23 -2.08 11.52
CA LYS A 431 6.22 -3.53 11.86
C LYS A 431 7.63 -4.10 11.86
N ARG A 432 8.46 -3.80 10.85
CA ARG A 432 9.87 -4.23 10.77
C ARG A 432 10.65 -3.70 11.98
N LYS A 433 10.51 -2.42 12.33
CA LYS A 433 11.16 -1.82 13.51
C LYS A 433 10.72 -2.48 14.82
N VAL A 434 9.44 -2.84 14.95
CA VAL A 434 8.95 -3.62 16.09
C VAL A 434 9.64 -4.98 16.17
N VAL A 435 9.79 -5.69 15.05
CA VAL A 435 10.50 -6.99 15.01
C VAL A 435 11.98 -6.83 15.38
N GLU A 436 12.68 -5.84 14.82
CA GLU A 436 14.06 -5.51 15.16
C GLU A 436 14.23 -5.23 16.67
N TYR A 437 13.34 -4.42 17.24
CA TYR A 437 13.33 -4.11 18.67
C TYR A 437 13.10 -5.37 19.52
N ASN A 438 12.11 -6.19 19.14
CA ASN A 438 11.78 -7.44 19.81
C ASN A 438 12.94 -8.47 19.78
N LYS A 439 13.73 -8.49 18.71
CA LYS A 439 14.90 -9.39 18.55
C LYS A 439 16.12 -8.91 19.34
N SER A 440 16.34 -7.60 19.41
CA SER A 440 17.50 -7.00 20.09
C SER A 440 17.35 -6.89 21.61
N GLY A 441 16.11 -6.75 22.09
CA GLY A 441 15.78 -6.62 23.51
C GLY A 441 15.42 -7.93 24.20
N ASP A 442 15.63 -7.98 25.52
CA ASP A 442 15.35 -9.16 26.34
C ASP A 442 14.36 -8.91 27.49
N THR A 443 14.01 -7.64 27.72
CA THR A 443 13.14 -7.16 28.79
C THR A 443 11.71 -6.91 28.29
N TYR A 444 11.57 -6.09 27.26
CA TYR A 444 10.30 -5.71 26.67
C TYR A 444 10.02 -6.50 25.39
N ARG A 445 8.74 -6.63 25.06
CA ARG A 445 8.25 -7.14 23.77
C ARG A 445 7.04 -6.35 23.36
N ILE A 446 7.06 -5.78 22.17
CA ILE A 446 5.93 -5.06 21.60
C ILE A 446 5.05 -6.05 20.84
N VAL A 447 3.75 -6.01 21.11
CA VAL A 447 2.70 -6.63 20.30
C VAL A 447 1.94 -5.55 19.56
N VAL A 448 1.50 -5.84 18.33
CA VAL A 448 0.77 -4.90 17.47
C VAL A 448 -0.72 -5.24 17.46
N LYS A 449 -1.57 -4.22 17.57
CA LYS A 449 -3.02 -4.34 17.41
C LYS A 449 -3.50 -3.32 16.37
N GLU A 450 -3.81 -3.80 15.17
CA GLU A 450 -4.42 -2.99 14.11
C GLU A 450 -5.95 -3.03 14.19
N TYR A 451 -6.60 -1.92 13.84
CA TYR A 451 -8.05 -1.78 13.85
C TYR A 451 -8.66 -1.63 12.45
N ASN A 452 -7.85 -1.50 11.40
CA ASN A 452 -8.33 -1.48 10.02
C ASN A 452 -9.08 -2.77 9.62
N THR A 453 -8.90 -3.86 10.35
CA THR A 453 -9.68 -5.11 10.21
C THR A 453 -11.19 -4.91 10.45
N TYR A 454 -11.61 -3.83 11.12
CA TYR A 454 -13.02 -3.45 11.28
C TYR A 454 -13.53 -2.59 10.12
N ASN A 455 -12.65 -2.05 9.29
CA ASN A 455 -13.04 -1.20 8.16
C ASN A 455 -13.74 -2.02 7.08
N THR A 456 -14.63 -1.37 6.36
CA THR A 456 -15.27 -1.92 5.17
C THR A 456 -15.04 -0.95 4.01
N SER A 457 -15.29 -1.41 2.79
CA SER A 457 -15.32 -0.52 1.61
C SER A 457 -16.36 0.60 1.72
N GLU A 458 -17.40 0.41 2.54
CA GLU A 458 -18.45 1.40 2.79
C GLU A 458 -18.08 2.42 3.90
N ASP A 459 -17.28 2.01 4.90
CA ASP A 459 -16.88 2.86 6.03
C ASP A 459 -15.47 2.50 6.52
N TYR A 460 -14.48 3.26 6.04
CA TYR A 460 -13.06 3.14 6.44
C TYR A 460 -12.76 3.72 7.83
N THR A 461 -13.75 4.27 8.54
CA THR A 461 -13.58 4.88 9.86
C THR A 461 -13.96 3.93 11.01
N LEU A 462 -14.53 2.76 10.72
CA LEU A 462 -14.99 1.80 11.73
C LEU A 462 -13.86 1.35 12.67
N GLY A 463 -12.66 1.14 12.15
CA GLY A 463 -11.46 0.82 12.91
C GLY A 463 -11.09 1.91 13.90
N VAL A 464 -11.01 3.17 13.44
CA VAL A 464 -10.76 4.32 14.32
C VAL A 464 -11.87 4.47 15.37
N LYS A 465 -13.15 4.31 15.00
CA LYS A 465 -14.29 4.35 15.93
C LYS A 465 -14.15 3.29 17.02
N GLN A 466 -13.78 2.06 16.65
CA GLN A 466 -13.58 0.98 17.60
C GLN A 466 -12.39 1.24 18.52
N LEU A 467 -11.26 1.73 17.98
CA LEU A 467 -10.09 2.13 18.78
C LEU A 467 -10.44 3.26 19.76
N ASN A 468 -11.17 4.28 19.31
CA ASN A 468 -11.62 5.38 20.17
C ASN A 468 -12.50 4.86 21.33
N ASN A 469 -13.39 3.91 21.07
CA ASN A 469 -14.23 3.27 22.10
C ASN A 469 -13.40 2.45 23.09
N ASP A 470 -12.43 1.68 22.61
CA ASP A 470 -11.51 0.90 23.45
C ASP A 470 -10.70 1.84 24.38
N ILE A 471 -10.16 2.94 23.85
CA ILE A 471 -9.44 3.95 24.64
C ILE A 471 -10.33 4.57 25.72
N ILE A 472 -11.54 5.04 25.36
CA ILE A 472 -12.46 5.71 26.30
C ILE A 472 -12.95 4.75 27.39
N SER A 473 -13.08 3.45 27.08
CA SER A 473 -13.45 2.41 28.05
C SER A 473 -12.30 1.92 28.92
N GLY A 474 -11.09 2.47 28.74
CA GLY A 474 -9.91 2.22 29.59
C GLY A 474 -8.83 1.34 28.95
N GLY A 475 -8.98 0.96 27.68
CA GLY A 475 -8.05 0.15 26.90
C GLY A 475 -7.03 0.95 26.09
N MET A 476 -6.49 2.05 26.64
CA MET A 476 -5.43 2.82 25.97
C MET A 476 -4.16 1.95 25.80
N PRO A 477 -3.61 1.81 24.58
CA PRO A 477 -2.37 1.07 24.34
C PRO A 477 -1.17 1.80 24.99
N ASP A 478 -0.04 1.10 25.17
CA ASP A 478 1.19 1.74 25.67
C ASP A 478 1.73 2.76 24.65
N ILE A 479 1.69 2.39 23.37
CA ILE A 479 2.07 3.20 22.20
C ILE A 479 0.86 3.30 21.28
N LEU A 480 0.46 4.51 20.92
CA LEU A 480 -0.62 4.79 19.99
C LEU A 480 -0.03 5.44 18.73
N VAL A 481 -0.31 4.86 17.57
CA VAL A 481 -0.15 5.53 16.27
C VAL A 481 -1.37 6.40 16.06
N VAL A 482 -1.15 7.71 15.96
CA VAL A 482 -2.22 8.70 15.95
C VAL A 482 -2.76 8.88 14.54
N ASP A 483 -4.07 8.72 14.40
CA ASP A 483 -4.84 8.97 13.17
C ASP A 483 -5.58 10.32 13.29
N SER A 484 -5.81 11.00 12.18
CA SER A 484 -6.48 12.31 12.14
C SER A 484 -7.92 12.27 12.67
N ASN A 485 -8.58 11.12 12.63
CA ASN A 485 -9.94 10.90 13.12
C ASN A 485 -10.01 10.52 14.61
N MET A 486 -8.88 10.48 15.32
CA MET A 486 -8.86 10.21 16.76
C MET A 486 -9.21 11.43 17.59
N SER A 487 -9.92 11.21 18.70
CA SER A 487 -10.29 12.27 19.65
C SER A 487 -9.15 12.61 20.63
N MET A 488 -7.96 12.91 20.11
CA MET A 488 -6.75 13.10 20.92
C MET A 488 -6.89 14.17 21.99
N ASP A 489 -7.57 15.29 21.70
CA ASP A 489 -7.83 16.35 22.68
C ASP A 489 -8.66 15.84 23.87
N SER A 490 -9.62 14.95 23.64
CA SER A 490 -10.38 14.29 24.71
C SER A 490 -9.48 13.40 25.56
N TYR A 491 -8.51 12.70 24.95
CA TYR A 491 -7.59 11.82 25.65
C TYR A 491 -6.59 12.61 26.50
N ILE A 492 -6.07 13.70 25.96
CA ILE A 492 -5.21 14.65 26.66
C ILE A 492 -5.96 15.28 27.84
N ALA A 493 -7.18 15.79 27.63
CA ALA A 493 -8.00 16.39 28.68
C ALA A 493 -8.36 15.40 29.81
N LYS A 494 -8.51 14.11 29.50
CA LYS A 494 -8.72 13.02 30.47
C LYS A 494 -7.41 12.55 31.15
N GLY A 495 -6.26 13.09 30.76
CA GLY A 495 -4.96 12.72 31.31
C GLY A 495 -4.54 11.29 30.96
N LEU A 496 -4.92 10.82 29.76
CA LEU A 496 -4.57 9.49 29.23
C LEU A 496 -3.24 9.51 28.46
N VAL A 497 -2.81 10.66 27.94
CA VAL A 497 -1.60 10.80 27.12
C VAL A 497 -0.45 11.39 27.93
N ALA A 498 0.76 10.82 27.78
CA ALA A 498 1.95 11.22 28.50
C ALA A 498 2.54 12.54 27.96
N ASN A 499 3.18 13.30 28.84
CA ASN A 499 3.89 14.52 28.47
C ASN A 499 5.24 14.16 27.84
N VAL A 500 5.41 14.44 26.56
CA VAL A 500 6.63 14.14 25.79
C VAL A 500 7.76 15.12 26.14
N ASP A 501 7.45 16.36 26.55
CA ASP A 501 8.48 17.31 27.01
C ASP A 501 9.29 16.72 28.17
N ASP A 502 8.60 16.11 29.14
CA ASP A 502 9.25 15.52 30.33
C ASP A 502 10.10 14.30 29.95
N LEU A 503 9.68 13.52 28.94
CA LEU A 503 10.40 12.35 28.44
C LEU A 503 11.68 12.76 27.70
N ILE A 504 11.62 13.77 26.83
CA ILE A 504 12.79 14.33 26.14
C ILE A 504 13.76 14.94 27.15
N ALA A 505 13.26 15.73 28.10
CA ALA A 505 14.10 16.36 29.13
C ALA A 505 14.76 15.33 30.06
N GLY A 506 14.11 14.18 30.30
CA GLY A 506 14.65 13.07 31.07
C GLY A 506 15.63 12.18 30.31
N ASP A 507 15.66 12.25 28.97
CA ASP A 507 16.54 11.43 28.14
C ASP A 507 17.95 12.06 28.01
N GLU A 508 19.00 11.30 28.35
CA GLU A 508 20.37 11.82 28.37
C GLU A 508 20.91 12.24 27.00
N GLU A 509 20.39 11.69 25.91
CA GLU A 509 20.80 12.01 24.55
C GLU A 509 19.92 13.11 23.98
N LEU A 510 18.60 12.90 23.97
CA LEU A 510 17.66 13.82 23.32
C LEU A 510 17.61 15.19 24.01
N SER A 511 17.85 15.26 25.34
CA SER A 511 17.91 16.54 26.07
C SER A 511 19.06 17.46 25.64
N LYS A 512 20.03 16.96 24.87
CA LYS A 512 21.16 17.75 24.33
C LYS A 512 20.93 18.24 22.92
N ASN A 513 19.92 17.71 22.24
CA ASN A 513 19.58 18.06 20.87
C ASN A 513 18.76 19.35 20.83
N ASP A 514 18.87 20.08 19.72
CA ASP A 514 17.99 21.21 19.43
C ASP A 514 17.00 20.84 18.33
N TYR A 515 15.75 21.22 18.54
CA TYR A 515 14.62 20.86 17.67
C TYR A 515 13.88 22.11 17.22
N LEU A 516 13.26 22.04 16.04
CA LEU A 516 12.45 23.12 15.51
C LEU A 516 11.21 23.37 16.39
N GLN A 517 11.29 24.40 17.23
CA GLN A 517 10.26 24.69 18.24
C GLN A 517 8.92 25.08 17.63
N ASN A 518 8.91 25.72 16.46
CA ASN A 518 7.67 26.08 15.76
C ASN A 518 6.82 24.85 15.42
N VAL A 519 7.46 23.71 15.09
CA VAL A 519 6.78 22.43 14.86
C VAL A 519 6.12 21.95 16.13
N TRP A 520 6.85 21.93 17.25
CA TRP A 520 6.32 21.45 18.52
C TRP A 520 5.24 22.37 19.07
N ASP A 521 5.44 23.68 18.99
CA ASP A 521 4.49 24.69 19.45
C ASP A 521 3.15 24.60 18.71
N ALA A 522 3.17 24.28 17.41
CA ALA A 522 1.96 24.03 16.63
C ALA A 522 1.13 22.85 17.17
N TYR A 523 1.75 21.90 17.87
CA TYR A 523 1.13 20.70 18.42
C TYR A 523 0.97 20.73 19.95
N ARG A 524 1.39 21.80 20.62
CA ARG A 524 1.22 21.94 22.08
C ARG A 524 -0.25 22.12 22.43
N VAL A 525 -0.67 21.42 23.48
CA VAL A 525 -1.99 21.59 24.10
C VAL A 525 -1.78 22.09 25.52
N ASP A 526 -2.35 23.24 25.87
CA ASP A 526 -2.14 23.92 27.16
C ASP A 526 -0.65 24.08 27.53
N GLY A 527 0.18 24.37 26.54
CA GLY A 527 1.63 24.60 26.68
C GLY A 527 2.49 23.34 26.81
N LYS A 528 1.92 22.14 26.67
CA LYS A 528 2.65 20.86 26.77
C LYS A 528 2.59 20.07 25.47
N LEU A 529 3.67 19.35 25.16
CA LEU A 529 3.76 18.45 24.02
C LEU A 529 3.33 17.03 24.43
N TYR A 530 2.39 16.45 23.68
CA TYR A 530 1.84 15.11 23.94
C TYR A 530 2.12 14.10 22.83
N TYR A 531 2.83 14.54 21.79
CA TYR A 531 3.06 13.79 20.57
C TYR A 531 4.56 13.63 20.31
N VAL A 532 4.95 12.47 19.79
CA VAL A 532 6.25 12.26 19.14
C VAL A 532 6.03 12.48 17.65
N ILE A 533 6.69 13.51 17.11
CA ILE A 533 6.56 13.96 15.71
C ILE A 533 7.96 13.82 15.09
N PRO A 534 8.23 12.76 14.31
CA PRO A 534 9.54 12.53 13.70
C PRO A 534 9.85 13.53 12.59
N SER A 535 8.85 13.89 11.79
CA SER A 535 9.01 14.71 10.59
C SER A 535 7.77 15.57 10.38
N PHE A 536 7.86 16.54 9.46
CA PHE A 536 6.77 17.44 9.11
C PHE A 536 6.86 17.91 7.66
N TYR A 537 5.77 18.49 7.15
CA TYR A 537 5.75 19.27 5.93
C TYR A 537 4.85 20.50 6.10
N ILE A 538 5.02 21.49 5.22
CA ILE A 538 4.22 22.72 5.24
C ILE A 538 3.40 22.81 3.97
N SER A 539 2.09 22.94 4.10
CA SER A 539 1.21 23.30 2.98
C SER A 539 1.04 24.81 2.96
N THR A 540 1.25 25.42 1.79
CA THR A 540 1.14 26.88 1.61
C THR A 540 0.66 27.21 0.19
N MET A 541 0.48 28.50 -0.07
CA MET A 541 0.26 29.05 -1.40
C MET A 541 1.33 30.09 -1.68
N VAL A 542 1.90 30.05 -2.88
CA VAL A 542 2.97 30.93 -3.30
C VAL A 542 2.55 31.74 -4.52
N GLY A 543 3.02 32.98 -4.59
CA GLY A 543 2.81 33.86 -5.73
C GLY A 543 4.03 34.76 -5.92
N LYS A 544 4.07 35.50 -7.01
CA LYS A 544 5.20 36.40 -7.32
C LYS A 544 5.37 37.48 -6.27
N GLU A 545 6.60 37.70 -5.83
CA GLU A 545 6.92 38.79 -4.92
C GLU A 545 6.61 40.17 -5.51
N SER A 546 6.74 40.32 -6.83
CA SER A 546 6.38 41.54 -7.54
C SER A 546 4.89 41.92 -7.43
N ILE A 547 4.01 40.95 -7.12
CA ILE A 547 2.57 41.14 -6.90
C ILE A 547 2.24 41.21 -5.41
N PHE A 548 2.78 40.26 -4.63
CA PHE A 548 2.36 40.04 -3.25
C PHE A 548 3.27 40.68 -2.19
N GLY A 549 4.51 41.04 -2.52
CA GLY A 549 5.49 41.59 -1.58
C GLY A 549 5.97 40.54 -0.57
N ASP A 550 6.07 40.90 0.70
CA ASP A 550 6.52 40.03 1.80
C ASP A 550 5.36 39.42 2.62
N ARG A 551 4.14 39.39 2.04
CA ARG A 551 2.93 38.89 2.73
C ARG A 551 3.03 37.40 3.07
N THR A 552 2.59 37.06 4.28
CA THR A 552 2.41 35.68 4.80
C THR A 552 0.96 35.30 5.09
N SER A 553 0.04 36.25 4.88
CA SER A 553 -1.39 36.09 5.00
C SER A 553 -2.11 37.07 4.08
N ILE A 554 -3.31 36.71 3.67
CA ILE A 554 -4.18 37.56 2.87
C ILE A 554 -5.64 37.19 3.15
N THR A 555 -6.56 38.14 3.12
CA THR A 555 -8.00 37.84 3.14
C THR A 555 -8.51 37.55 1.73
N MET A 556 -9.63 36.84 1.62
CA MET A 556 -10.25 36.53 0.33
C MET A 556 -10.72 37.80 -0.40
N GLU A 557 -11.09 38.85 0.31
CA GLU A 557 -11.45 40.15 -0.28
C GLU A 557 -10.23 40.87 -0.86
N GLU A 558 -9.10 40.88 -0.14
CA GLU A 558 -7.84 41.45 -0.63
C GLU A 558 -7.33 40.69 -1.85
N LEU A 559 -7.40 39.35 -1.82
CA LEU A 559 -6.98 38.51 -2.94
C LEU A 559 -7.83 38.77 -4.20
N GLN A 560 -9.16 38.89 -4.05
CA GLN A 560 -10.04 39.29 -5.16
C GLN A 560 -9.73 40.71 -5.65
N THR A 561 -9.42 41.65 -4.76
CA THR A 561 -9.04 43.02 -5.14
C THR A 561 -7.76 43.03 -5.98
N ILE A 562 -6.78 42.17 -5.65
CA ILE A 562 -5.57 42.01 -6.47
C ILE A 562 -5.95 41.47 -7.85
N ARG A 563 -6.72 40.38 -7.93
CA ARG A 563 -7.19 39.81 -9.21
C ARG A 563 -7.92 40.83 -10.08
N ASP A 564 -8.81 41.62 -9.49
CA ASP A 564 -9.61 42.60 -10.23
C ASP A 564 -8.77 43.77 -10.76
N SER A 565 -7.52 43.92 -10.31
CA SER A 565 -6.54 44.85 -10.86
C SER A 565 -5.67 44.25 -11.98
N MET A 566 -5.74 42.94 -12.19
CA MET A 566 -5.03 42.18 -13.22
C MET A 566 -5.84 42.12 -14.53
N PRO A 567 -5.26 41.63 -15.65
CA PRO A 567 -5.99 41.43 -16.89
C PRO A 567 -7.26 40.59 -16.72
N GLU A 568 -8.26 40.85 -17.56
CA GLU A 568 -9.49 40.06 -17.59
C GLU A 568 -9.17 38.59 -17.88
N GLY A 569 -9.70 37.69 -17.06
CA GLY A 569 -9.44 36.25 -17.14
C GLY A 569 -8.35 35.72 -16.21
N THR A 570 -7.64 36.57 -15.46
CA THR A 570 -6.69 36.10 -14.44
C THR A 570 -7.39 35.28 -13.35
N ALA A 571 -6.92 34.06 -13.14
CA ALA A 571 -7.37 33.14 -12.11
C ALA A 571 -6.62 33.35 -10.79
N LEU A 572 -7.27 33.04 -9.66
CA LEU A 572 -6.59 33.01 -8.36
C LEU A 572 -5.79 31.72 -8.17
N PHE A 573 -6.39 30.60 -8.55
CA PHE A 573 -5.88 29.24 -8.39
C PHE A 573 -6.03 28.47 -9.71
N SER A 574 -5.13 27.53 -9.98
CA SER A 574 -5.21 26.64 -11.15
C SER A 574 -6.31 25.60 -10.95
N ASP A 575 -7.16 25.41 -11.96
CA ASP A 575 -8.06 24.26 -12.16
C ASP A 575 -8.92 23.84 -10.96
N ILE A 576 -9.28 24.79 -10.10
CA ILE A 576 -10.01 24.49 -8.87
C ILE A 576 -11.52 24.48 -9.10
N THR A 577 -12.15 23.34 -8.80
CA THR A 577 -13.61 23.23 -8.79
C THR A 577 -14.18 23.76 -7.47
N ARG A 578 -15.49 24.02 -7.47
CA ARG A 578 -16.22 24.46 -6.28
C ARG A 578 -16.00 23.55 -5.07
N ASP A 579 -16.17 22.24 -5.25
CA ASP A 579 -16.07 21.28 -4.15
C ASP A 579 -14.61 21.12 -3.69
N SER A 580 -13.65 21.14 -4.62
CA SER A 580 -12.22 21.15 -4.30
C SER A 580 -11.80 22.40 -3.51
N PHE A 581 -12.37 23.57 -3.81
CA PHE A 581 -12.11 24.79 -3.06
C PHE A 581 -12.64 24.71 -1.62
N LEU A 582 -13.87 24.21 -1.41
CA LEU A 582 -14.42 24.02 -0.06
C LEU A 582 -13.58 23.02 0.76
N TYR A 583 -13.10 21.95 0.12
CA TYR A 583 -12.20 20.98 0.72
C TYR A 583 -10.84 21.62 1.10
N THR A 584 -10.24 22.37 0.18
CA THR A 584 -8.97 23.09 0.41
C THR A 584 -9.12 24.10 1.55
N MET A 585 -10.21 24.86 1.58
CA MET A 585 -10.51 25.81 2.66
C MET A 585 -10.47 25.14 4.04
N MET A 586 -11.04 23.93 4.18
CA MET A 586 -10.98 23.21 5.45
C MET A 586 -9.57 22.75 5.81
N ASN A 587 -8.77 22.29 4.85
CA ASN A 587 -7.40 21.84 5.11
C ASN A 587 -6.50 22.95 5.67
N TYR A 588 -6.65 24.19 5.21
CA TYR A 588 -5.81 25.32 5.62
C TYR A 588 -6.40 26.16 6.76
N CYS A 589 -7.72 26.37 6.76
CA CYS A 589 -8.40 27.28 7.70
C CYS A 589 -9.24 26.55 8.75
N GLY A 590 -9.28 25.22 8.76
CA GLY A 590 -10.07 24.48 9.73
C GLY A 590 -9.76 24.86 11.19
N SER A 591 -8.50 25.14 11.51
CA SER A 591 -8.06 25.60 12.84
C SER A 591 -8.39 27.07 13.12
N ASP A 592 -8.65 27.89 12.10
CA ASP A 592 -9.17 29.25 12.26
C ASP A 592 -10.68 29.22 12.57
N PHE A 593 -11.41 28.25 11.99
CA PHE A 593 -12.85 28.15 12.16
C PHE A 593 -13.28 27.35 13.38
N VAL A 594 -12.43 26.44 13.89
CA VAL A 594 -12.77 25.56 15.01
C VAL A 594 -11.65 25.58 16.05
N ASP A 595 -11.92 26.21 17.17
CA ASP A 595 -11.10 26.06 18.37
C ASP A 595 -11.58 24.83 19.14
N VAL A 596 -10.91 23.70 18.93
CA VAL A 596 -11.27 22.41 19.55
C VAL A 596 -11.17 22.47 21.08
N SER A 597 -10.22 23.25 21.61
CA SER A 597 -10.00 23.37 23.06
C SER A 597 -11.16 24.05 23.78
N THR A 598 -11.71 25.11 23.18
CA THR A 598 -12.84 25.86 23.75
C THR A 598 -14.19 25.40 23.21
N GLY A 599 -14.20 24.72 22.07
CA GLY A 599 -15.39 24.33 21.30
C GLY A 599 -16.02 25.48 20.52
N LYS A 600 -15.32 26.61 20.33
CA LYS A 600 -15.85 27.78 19.62
C LYS A 600 -15.69 27.61 18.12
N CYS A 601 -16.74 28.00 17.38
CA CYS A 601 -16.72 28.03 15.92
C CYS A 601 -16.77 29.48 15.39
N ALA A 602 -16.18 29.73 14.21
CA ALA A 602 -16.10 31.04 13.56
C ALA A 602 -16.36 30.98 12.03
N PHE A 603 -17.44 30.33 11.62
CA PHE A 603 -17.88 30.22 10.22
C PHE A 603 -18.75 31.41 9.76
N ASP A 604 -19.01 32.40 10.61
CA ASP A 604 -19.81 33.59 10.25
C ASP A 604 -18.97 34.85 10.04
N THR A 605 -17.64 34.73 9.91
CA THR A 605 -16.73 35.86 9.63
C THR A 605 -16.89 36.41 8.22
N ASP A 606 -16.43 37.63 8.00
CA ASP A 606 -16.47 38.27 6.68
C ASP A 606 -15.63 37.51 5.65
N ASN A 607 -14.44 37.01 6.05
CA ASN A 607 -13.60 36.22 5.17
C ASN A 607 -14.24 34.87 4.82
N PHE A 608 -14.87 34.16 5.77
CA PHE A 608 -15.60 32.92 5.44
C PHE A 608 -16.72 33.17 4.43
N VAL A 609 -17.49 34.25 4.62
CA VAL A 609 -18.55 34.63 3.68
C VAL A 609 -17.98 34.97 2.30
N ALA A 610 -16.82 35.65 2.23
CA ALA A 610 -16.14 35.94 0.99
C ALA A 610 -15.61 34.67 0.29
N MET A 611 -15.08 33.69 1.03
CA MET A 611 -14.67 32.40 0.50
C MET A 611 -15.86 31.60 -0.05
N LEU A 612 -16.99 31.56 0.67
CA LEU A 612 -18.21 30.91 0.19
C LEU A 612 -18.75 31.61 -1.07
N ALA A 613 -18.67 32.94 -1.13
CA ALA A 613 -19.07 33.71 -2.30
C ALA A 613 -18.21 33.34 -3.52
N TYR A 614 -16.89 33.31 -3.35
CA TYR A 614 -15.94 32.90 -4.38
C TYR A 614 -16.15 31.46 -4.85
N ALA A 615 -16.42 30.52 -3.94
CA ALA A 615 -16.76 29.14 -4.30
C ALA A 615 -17.99 29.06 -5.26
N GLY A 616 -18.92 30.01 -5.13
CA GLY A 616 -20.06 30.13 -6.04
C GLY A 616 -19.70 30.58 -7.46
N GLU A 617 -18.55 31.23 -7.65
CA GLU A 617 -18.03 31.64 -8.96
C GLU A 617 -17.33 30.49 -9.70
N LEU A 618 -16.86 29.48 -8.96
CA LEU A 618 -16.12 28.35 -9.51
C LEU A 618 -17.02 27.35 -10.26
N PRO A 619 -16.48 26.66 -11.28
CA PRO A 619 -17.20 25.59 -11.97
C PRO A 619 -17.48 24.40 -11.04
N VAL A 620 -18.54 23.66 -11.35
CA VAL A 620 -18.79 22.34 -10.72
C VAL A 620 -17.79 21.33 -11.26
N GLU A 621 -17.63 21.33 -12.59
CA GLU A 621 -16.77 20.46 -13.36
C GLU A 621 -16.25 21.23 -14.58
N TYR A 622 -15.09 20.83 -15.08
CA TYR A 622 -14.56 21.30 -16.35
C TYR A 622 -14.99 20.33 -17.45
N GLY A 623 -15.55 20.85 -18.56
CA GLY A 623 -15.91 20.01 -19.71
C GLY A 623 -14.69 19.55 -20.51
N GLU A 624 -14.83 18.54 -21.36
CA GLU A 624 -13.73 17.97 -22.17
C GLU A 624 -12.97 19.04 -22.99
N ASP A 625 -13.70 20.02 -23.55
CA ASP A 625 -13.12 21.12 -24.34
C ASP A 625 -12.14 22.01 -23.54
N TYR A 626 -12.20 22.00 -22.20
CA TYR A 626 -11.29 22.76 -21.35
C TYR A 626 -9.85 22.27 -21.48
N TRP A 627 -9.65 20.96 -21.64
CA TRP A 627 -8.34 20.31 -21.70
C TRP A 627 -7.77 20.23 -23.14
N GLY A 628 -8.21 21.13 -24.02
CA GLY A 628 -7.75 21.21 -25.40
C GLY A 628 -6.33 21.78 -25.54
N GLU A 629 -5.86 21.91 -26.78
CA GLU A 629 -4.50 22.41 -27.10
C GLU A 629 -4.17 23.76 -26.44
N ASP A 630 -5.14 24.68 -26.35
CA ASP A 630 -4.92 26.00 -25.75
C ASP A 630 -4.57 25.92 -24.27
N TYR A 631 -5.18 24.99 -23.52
CA TYR A 631 -4.83 24.77 -22.12
C TYR A 631 -3.38 24.29 -21.99
N TRP A 632 -3.02 23.20 -22.68
CA TRP A 632 -1.69 22.60 -22.57
C TRP A 632 -0.58 23.55 -23.04
N ASN A 633 -0.83 24.34 -24.08
CA ASN A 633 0.12 25.34 -24.59
C ASN A 633 0.37 26.50 -23.62
N ASN A 634 -0.53 26.72 -22.65
CA ASN A 634 -0.47 27.86 -21.72
C ASN A 634 -0.31 27.45 -20.25
N TYR A 635 -0.47 26.16 -19.93
CA TYR A 635 -0.45 25.64 -18.57
C TYR A 635 0.90 25.86 -17.90
N GLU A 636 1.99 25.48 -18.56
CA GLU A 636 3.34 25.53 -17.98
C GLU A 636 3.82 26.96 -17.70
N SER A 637 3.41 27.94 -18.53
CA SER A 637 3.78 29.35 -18.36
C SER A 637 2.75 30.20 -17.59
N GLN A 638 1.65 29.61 -17.10
CA GLN A 638 0.53 30.36 -16.52
C GLN A 638 0.93 31.28 -15.36
N TYR A 639 1.84 30.83 -14.50
CA TYR A 639 2.30 31.59 -13.34
C TYR A 639 3.31 32.67 -13.75
N ARG A 640 4.20 32.38 -14.71
CA ARG A 640 5.15 33.35 -15.28
C ARG A 640 4.45 34.49 -16.02
N GLU A 641 3.33 34.19 -16.67
CA GLU A 641 2.58 35.13 -17.49
C GLU A 641 1.38 35.75 -16.75
N ASP A 642 1.33 35.61 -15.43
CA ASP A 642 0.32 36.20 -14.53
C ASP A 642 -1.14 35.80 -14.87
N ARG A 643 -1.33 34.67 -15.55
CA ARG A 643 -2.65 34.08 -15.81
C ARG A 643 -3.25 33.47 -14.54
N THR A 644 -2.40 32.93 -13.67
CA THR A 644 -2.80 32.40 -12.37
C THR A 644 -1.90 33.00 -11.29
N LEU A 645 -2.50 33.48 -10.19
CA LEU A 645 -1.77 34.27 -9.19
C LEU A 645 -1.09 33.44 -8.11
N LEU A 646 -1.72 32.36 -7.66
CA LEU A 646 -1.25 31.53 -6.57
C LEU A 646 -1.12 30.07 -7.00
N ASP A 647 0.06 29.51 -6.76
CA ASP A 647 0.33 28.07 -6.87
C ASP A 647 0.25 27.42 -5.48
N THR A 648 -0.34 26.23 -5.44
CA THR A 648 -0.50 25.48 -4.18
C THR A 648 0.65 24.50 -4.05
N ILE A 649 1.46 24.65 -3.00
CA ILE A 649 2.64 23.79 -2.81
C ILE A 649 2.64 23.14 -1.43
N SER A 650 3.28 21.97 -1.36
CA SER A 650 3.68 21.32 -0.11
C SER A 650 5.21 21.30 -0.04
N ILE A 651 5.76 21.83 1.04
CA ILE A 651 7.20 21.91 1.26
C ILE A 651 7.60 20.73 2.14
N SER A 652 8.08 19.68 1.47
CA SER A 652 8.61 18.47 2.12
C SER A 652 10.11 18.28 1.85
N ASN A 653 10.66 19.04 0.90
CA ASN A 653 12.08 19.13 0.58
C ASN A 653 12.42 20.58 0.19
N ILE A 654 13.50 21.13 0.77
CA ILE A 654 13.93 22.52 0.50
C ILE A 654 14.44 22.68 -0.94
N ARG A 655 15.03 21.63 -1.52
CA ARG A 655 15.60 21.68 -2.88
C ARG A 655 14.51 21.88 -3.94
N ASP A 656 13.32 21.32 -3.75
CA ASP A 656 12.22 21.39 -4.72
C ASP A 656 11.76 22.82 -5.00
N LEU A 657 11.96 23.72 -4.03
CA LEU A 657 11.66 25.15 -4.20
C LEU A 657 12.55 25.82 -5.25
N ASN A 658 13.65 25.19 -5.68
CA ASN A 658 14.40 25.65 -6.85
C ASN A 658 13.53 25.60 -8.11
N GLY A 659 12.85 24.47 -8.32
CA GLY A 659 11.90 24.28 -9.41
C GLY A 659 10.75 25.29 -9.31
N THR A 660 10.20 25.53 -8.12
CA THR A 660 9.14 26.53 -7.94
C THR A 660 9.62 27.95 -8.24
N ILE A 661 10.69 28.41 -7.59
CA ILE A 661 11.18 29.80 -7.70
C ILE A 661 11.71 30.07 -9.10
N ASN A 662 12.67 29.26 -9.56
CA ASN A 662 13.39 29.53 -10.80
C ASN A 662 12.74 28.89 -12.04
N GLY A 663 11.90 27.86 -11.87
CA GLY A 663 11.21 27.12 -12.92
C GLY A 663 9.73 27.49 -13.11
N VAL A 664 8.90 27.41 -12.08
CA VAL A 664 7.45 27.73 -12.18
C VAL A 664 7.23 29.23 -12.31
N PHE A 665 7.89 30.05 -11.48
CA PHE A 665 7.70 31.50 -11.45
C PHE A 665 8.75 32.29 -12.21
N GLY A 666 10.01 31.83 -12.20
CA GLY A 666 11.13 32.53 -12.85
C GLY A 666 11.59 33.82 -12.17
N GLU A 667 11.04 34.11 -11.00
CA GLU A 667 11.37 35.26 -10.14
C GLU A 667 11.12 34.85 -8.68
N ASP A 668 11.56 35.69 -7.74
CA ASP A 668 11.34 35.41 -6.33
C ASP A 668 9.84 35.40 -5.96
N ILE A 669 9.51 34.58 -4.95
CA ILE A 669 8.14 34.31 -4.54
C ILE A 669 7.85 34.80 -3.12
N SER A 670 6.58 35.08 -2.86
CA SER A 670 5.98 35.28 -1.55
C SER A 670 5.30 33.99 -1.09
N PHE A 671 5.48 33.60 0.18
CA PHE A 671 4.73 32.52 0.80
C PHE A 671 3.41 33.07 1.38
N VAL A 672 2.48 33.41 0.50
CA VAL A 672 1.24 34.13 0.81
C VAL A 672 0.31 33.33 1.73
N GLY A 673 0.27 32.01 1.56
CA GLY A 673 -0.65 31.12 2.28
C GLY A 673 -2.09 31.19 1.76
N PHE A 674 -2.95 30.30 2.27
CA PHE A 674 -4.37 30.28 1.93
C PHE A 674 -5.11 31.48 2.53
N PRO A 675 -6.15 32.03 1.87
CA PRO A 675 -6.92 33.14 2.40
C PRO A 675 -7.44 32.92 3.82
N THR A 676 -7.08 33.79 4.76
CA THR A 676 -7.42 33.66 6.19
C THR A 676 -7.69 35.01 6.86
N ASP A 677 -8.43 34.99 7.97
CA ASP A 677 -8.55 36.11 8.92
C ASP A 677 -7.35 36.20 9.88
N GLY A 678 -6.50 35.18 9.91
CA GLY A 678 -5.30 35.09 10.74
C GLY A 678 -4.09 35.80 10.16
N ASP A 679 -2.97 35.71 10.88
CA ASP A 679 -1.66 36.27 10.48
C ASP A 679 -0.78 35.27 9.71
N MET A 680 -1.25 34.03 9.53
CA MET A 680 -0.54 32.96 8.84
C MET A 680 -1.51 32.11 8.00
N GLY A 681 -1.40 32.21 6.68
CA GLY A 681 -2.20 31.41 5.74
C GLY A 681 -1.63 30.00 5.48
N SER A 682 -0.41 29.73 5.95
CA SER A 682 0.26 28.44 5.80
C SER A 682 -0.01 27.52 6.99
N VAL A 683 0.02 26.21 6.76
CA VAL A 683 -0.22 25.21 7.81
C VAL A 683 0.88 24.15 7.82
N LEU A 684 1.16 23.67 9.02
CA LEU A 684 2.10 22.61 9.29
C LEU A 684 1.35 21.29 9.54
N TRP A 685 1.82 20.24 8.90
CA TRP A 685 1.36 18.88 9.09
C TRP A 685 2.50 18.04 9.64
N ALA A 686 2.19 17.14 10.58
CA ALA A 686 3.11 16.06 10.90
C ALA A 686 3.33 15.24 9.63
N GLY A 687 4.52 14.68 9.45
CA GLY A 687 4.82 13.82 8.31
C GLY A 687 4.05 12.49 8.40
N ASN A 688 4.66 11.42 7.91
CA ASN A 688 3.95 10.15 7.71
C ASN A 688 3.37 9.58 9.01
N TRP A 689 4.02 9.82 10.15
CA TRP A 689 3.63 9.24 11.43
C TRP A 689 3.66 10.24 12.58
N MET A 690 2.69 10.11 13.48
CA MET A 690 2.65 10.78 14.78
C MET A 690 2.28 9.77 15.85
N TYR A 691 2.99 9.81 16.98
CA TYR A 691 2.79 8.83 18.05
C TYR A 691 2.41 9.49 19.37
N ALA A 692 1.65 8.76 20.18
CA ALA A 692 1.30 9.14 21.55
C ALA A 692 1.60 7.99 22.52
N LEU A 693 1.99 8.33 23.75
CA LEU A 693 2.29 7.37 24.80
C LEU A 693 1.21 7.41 25.89
N SER A 694 0.85 6.27 26.46
CA SER A 694 -0.11 6.25 27.55
C SER A 694 0.51 6.74 28.87
N ALA A 695 -0.06 7.80 29.44
CA ALA A 695 0.25 8.26 30.79
C ALA A 695 -0.14 7.23 31.88
N LYS A 696 -0.92 6.20 31.51
CA LYS A 696 -1.34 5.10 32.39
C LYS A 696 -0.53 3.82 32.17
N SER A 697 0.42 3.82 31.23
CA SER A 697 1.31 2.68 31.03
C SER A 697 2.08 2.39 32.32
N LYS A 698 2.17 1.11 32.68
CA LYS A 698 3.00 0.66 33.80
C LYS A 698 4.49 0.58 33.42
N ASN A 699 4.78 0.68 32.12
CA ASN A 699 6.09 0.48 31.52
C ASN A 699 6.40 1.61 30.53
N LEU A 700 6.05 2.85 30.89
CA LEU A 700 6.25 4.03 30.05
C LEU A 700 7.70 4.16 29.57
N ASP A 701 8.68 3.82 30.43
CA ASP A 701 10.10 3.84 30.07
C ASP A 701 10.41 2.90 28.89
N GLY A 702 9.82 1.70 28.86
CA GLY A 702 10.00 0.75 27.76
C GLY A 702 9.30 1.19 26.48
N ALA A 703 8.13 1.82 26.59
CA ALA A 703 7.43 2.39 25.44
C ALA A 703 8.19 3.61 24.87
N TRP A 704 8.78 4.43 25.74
CA TRP A 704 9.65 5.54 25.34
C TRP A 704 10.96 5.06 24.72
N GLU A 705 11.59 4.01 25.27
CA GLU A 705 12.82 3.39 24.73
C GLU A 705 12.68 3.05 23.24
N PHE A 706 11.51 2.56 22.81
CA PHE A 706 11.21 2.30 21.41
C PHE A 706 11.01 3.60 20.60
N LEU A 707 10.10 4.48 21.04
CA LEU A 707 9.73 5.67 20.26
C LEU A 707 10.82 6.73 20.18
N ARG A 708 11.72 6.82 21.16
CA ARG A 708 12.79 7.82 21.18
C ARG A 708 13.71 7.72 19.98
N TYR A 709 13.82 6.54 19.35
CA TYR A 709 14.61 6.30 18.14
C TYR A 709 14.28 7.32 17.05
N TYR A 710 12.99 7.59 16.83
CA TYR A 710 12.49 8.51 15.80
C TYR A 710 12.94 9.97 15.99
N LEU A 711 13.45 10.35 17.17
CA LEU A 711 13.96 11.69 17.46
C LEU A 711 15.50 11.77 17.55
N THR A 712 16.19 10.64 17.35
CA THR A 712 17.66 10.58 17.36
C THR A 712 18.25 11.12 16.05
N GLN A 713 19.51 11.55 16.09
CA GLN A 713 20.25 11.97 14.88
C GLN A 713 20.25 10.86 13.80
N GLU A 714 20.41 9.59 14.22
CA GLU A 714 20.47 8.44 13.30
C GLU A 714 19.22 8.30 12.43
N TYR A 715 18.04 8.47 13.03
CA TYR A 715 16.78 8.43 12.30
C TYR A 715 16.57 9.72 11.50
N GLN A 716 16.77 10.86 12.15
CA GLN A 716 16.48 12.17 11.57
C GLN A 716 17.28 12.41 10.28
N ASP A 717 18.54 11.98 10.22
CA ASP A 717 19.40 12.09 9.04
C ASP A 717 18.88 11.35 7.79
N LYS A 718 17.93 10.42 7.95
CA LYS A 718 17.35 9.63 6.86
C LYS A 718 15.95 10.08 6.47
N ILE A 719 15.34 11.05 7.16
CA ILE A 719 13.96 11.48 6.91
C ILE A 719 13.76 11.92 5.47
N GLN A 720 14.70 12.69 4.90
CA GLN A 720 14.55 13.18 3.53
C GLN A 720 14.55 12.02 2.51
N GLU A 721 15.40 11.01 2.72
CA GLU A 721 15.58 9.86 1.83
C GLU A 721 14.45 8.83 1.99
N GLN A 722 13.95 8.63 3.21
CA GLN A 722 13.00 7.55 3.55
C GLN A 722 11.55 8.00 3.59
N GLU A 723 11.28 9.24 3.99
CA GLU A 723 9.91 9.74 4.19
C GLU A 723 9.54 10.88 3.25
N TYR A 724 10.50 11.44 2.52
CA TYR A 724 10.32 12.66 1.73
C TYR A 724 9.65 13.79 2.54
N ASN A 725 10.15 14.05 3.76
CA ASN A 725 9.64 15.09 4.66
C ASN A 725 10.77 15.94 5.25
N LEU A 726 10.41 17.01 5.97
CA LEU A 726 11.37 17.83 6.72
C LEU A 726 11.64 17.22 8.11
N PRO A 727 12.91 17.13 8.55
CA PRO A 727 13.27 16.63 9.87
C PRO A 727 13.00 17.66 10.97
N VAL A 728 12.58 17.21 12.15
CA VAL A 728 12.37 18.11 13.32
C VAL A 728 13.67 18.47 14.04
N LEU A 729 14.72 17.66 13.87
CA LEU A 729 16.04 17.91 14.46
C LEU A 729 16.75 19.04 13.69
N ARG A 730 17.11 20.10 14.40
CA ARG A 730 17.66 21.33 13.79
C ARG A 730 18.94 21.07 13.00
N SER A 731 19.86 20.27 13.53
CA SER A 731 21.13 19.96 12.87
C SER A 731 20.93 19.30 11.50
N THR A 732 19.98 18.38 11.39
CA THR A 732 19.65 17.72 10.13
C THR A 732 18.91 18.66 9.19
N PHE A 733 17.95 19.45 9.70
CA PHE A 733 17.27 20.47 8.89
C PHE A 733 18.28 21.44 8.25
N GLU A 734 19.21 21.99 9.05
CA GLU A 734 20.25 22.91 8.57
C GLU A 734 21.20 22.25 7.55
N LYS A 735 21.49 20.94 7.72
CA LYS A 735 22.26 20.17 6.74
C LYS A 735 21.50 20.08 5.41
N ASN A 736 20.22 19.72 5.41
CA ASN A 736 19.40 19.62 4.20
C ASN A 736 19.30 20.97 3.48
N VAL A 737 19.15 22.05 4.25
CA VAL A 737 19.17 23.45 3.77
C VAL A 737 20.48 23.78 3.05
N GLN A 738 21.63 23.43 3.64
CA GLN A 738 22.94 23.63 3.01
C GLN A 738 23.17 22.72 1.80
N ASP A 739 22.58 21.53 1.80
CA ASP A 739 22.66 20.63 0.66
C ASP A 739 21.83 21.15 -0.51
N ALA A 740 20.70 21.83 -0.27
CA ALA A 740 19.87 22.46 -1.31
C ALA A 740 20.59 23.59 -2.08
N THR A 741 21.65 24.21 -1.53
CA THR A 741 22.46 25.22 -2.25
C THR A 741 23.54 24.62 -3.15
N LYS A 742 23.67 23.28 -3.19
CA LYS A 742 24.71 22.59 -3.98
C LYS A 742 24.09 21.97 -5.22
N LYS A 743 24.91 21.66 -6.24
CA LYS A 743 24.47 20.83 -7.36
C LYS A 743 23.97 19.48 -6.87
N PRO A 744 22.84 18.98 -7.39
CA PRO A 744 22.42 17.63 -7.09
C PRO A 744 23.41 16.63 -7.70
N TYR A 745 23.34 15.40 -7.20
CA TYR A 745 24.19 14.33 -7.68
C TYR A 745 23.51 12.98 -7.48
N TYR A 746 23.91 12.00 -8.28
CA TYR A 746 23.65 10.59 -8.01
C TYR A 746 24.99 9.85 -7.88
N MET A 747 24.95 8.65 -7.33
CA MET A 747 26.09 7.74 -7.35
C MET A 747 25.91 6.80 -8.56
N ASP A 748 26.89 6.74 -9.44
CA ASP A 748 26.86 5.78 -10.56
C ASP A 748 27.05 4.33 -10.06
N GLU A 749 26.91 3.35 -10.95
CA GLU A 749 27.08 1.92 -10.65
C GLU A 749 28.45 1.58 -10.04
N ASN A 750 29.45 2.44 -10.23
CA ASN A 750 30.81 2.29 -9.70
C ASN A 750 31.01 3.01 -8.36
N GLY A 751 29.95 3.64 -7.81
CA GLY A 751 29.98 4.42 -6.57
C GLY A 751 30.63 5.80 -6.71
N ASN A 752 30.78 6.34 -7.93
CA ASN A 752 31.28 7.69 -8.14
C ASN A 752 30.14 8.72 -8.07
N LYS A 753 30.44 9.85 -7.44
CA LYS A 753 29.54 11.01 -7.41
C LYS A 753 29.49 11.68 -8.78
N VAL A 754 28.33 11.68 -9.43
CA VAL A 754 28.07 12.40 -10.69
C VAL A 754 27.13 13.57 -10.41
N GLU A 755 27.63 14.79 -10.57
CA GLU A 755 26.82 16.00 -10.45
C GLU A 755 26.10 16.28 -11.76
N TYR A 756 24.83 16.71 -11.66
CA TYR A 756 24.04 17.13 -12.80
C TYR A 756 23.46 18.53 -12.58
N ASP A 757 22.99 19.13 -13.67
CA ASP A 757 22.33 20.41 -13.66
C ASP A 757 20.81 20.19 -13.60
N GLU A 758 20.12 20.95 -12.75
CA GLU A 758 18.65 20.91 -12.67
C GLU A 758 18.08 21.72 -13.83
N THR A 759 17.10 21.16 -14.53
CA THR A 759 16.41 21.82 -15.64
C THR A 759 14.92 21.83 -15.42
N TYR A 760 14.22 22.71 -16.14
CA TYR A 760 12.78 22.83 -16.11
C TYR A 760 12.27 22.99 -17.54
N TYR A 761 11.20 22.30 -17.90
CA TYR A 761 10.60 22.42 -19.22
C TYR A 761 9.49 23.46 -19.20
N ILE A 762 9.50 24.34 -20.20
CA ILE A 762 8.44 25.34 -20.39
C ILE A 762 8.12 25.50 -21.87
N ASN A 763 6.88 25.20 -22.23
CA ASN A 763 6.32 25.23 -23.58
C ASN A 763 7.23 24.55 -24.61
N GLY A 764 7.81 23.39 -24.26
CA GLY A 764 8.71 22.61 -25.10
C GLY A 764 10.16 23.10 -25.14
N GLU A 765 10.54 24.11 -24.36
CA GLU A 765 11.93 24.56 -24.17
C GLU A 765 12.47 24.12 -22.81
N GLU A 766 13.65 23.51 -22.80
CA GLU A 766 14.37 23.18 -21.58
C GLU A 766 15.19 24.38 -21.10
N ILE A 767 14.94 24.83 -19.87
CA ILE A 767 15.70 25.90 -19.22
C ILE A 767 16.56 25.34 -18.09
N LEU A 768 17.81 25.82 -18.02
CA LEU A 768 18.71 25.52 -16.92
C LEU A 768 18.30 26.31 -15.67
N LEU A 769 18.09 25.62 -14.55
CA LEU A 769 17.82 26.26 -13.27
C LEU A 769 19.14 26.65 -12.58
N PRO A 770 19.29 27.92 -12.15
CA PRO A 770 20.38 28.27 -11.26
C PRO A 770 20.22 27.54 -9.92
N GLN A 771 21.32 27.34 -9.19
CA GLN A 771 21.25 26.88 -7.80
C GLN A 771 20.58 27.94 -6.93
N LEU A 772 19.87 27.49 -5.90
CA LEU A 772 19.32 28.38 -4.87
C LEU A 772 20.42 29.24 -4.26
N THR A 773 20.18 30.55 -4.23
CA THR A 773 21.09 31.51 -3.59
C THR A 773 20.96 31.44 -2.07
N GLN A 774 21.98 31.90 -1.34
CA GLN A 774 21.90 31.98 0.13
C GLN A 774 20.73 32.85 0.60
N GLU A 775 20.43 33.95 -0.10
CA GLU A 775 19.32 34.84 0.23
C GLU A 775 17.95 34.15 0.07
N GLN A 776 17.77 33.39 -1.02
CA GLN A 776 16.58 32.58 -1.23
C GLN A 776 16.42 31.53 -0.13
N VAL A 777 17.51 30.83 0.21
CA VAL A 777 17.49 29.82 1.27
C VAL A 777 17.21 30.43 2.64
N ASP A 778 17.80 31.58 2.98
CA ASP A 778 17.55 32.27 4.24
C ASP A 778 16.08 32.70 4.36
N ARG A 779 15.44 33.11 3.26
CA ARG A 779 13.99 33.41 3.20
C ARG A 779 13.15 32.17 3.39
N ILE A 780 13.51 31.05 2.75
CA ILE A 780 12.81 29.77 2.91
C ILE A 780 12.88 29.32 4.37
N VAL A 781 14.07 29.34 4.96
CA VAL A 781 14.26 28.95 6.38
C VAL A 781 13.46 29.85 7.30
N SER A 782 13.52 31.17 7.10
CA SER A 782 12.75 32.14 7.90
C SER A 782 11.25 31.88 7.79
N PHE A 783 10.75 31.55 6.59
CA PHE A 783 9.36 31.17 6.38
C PHE A 783 9.03 29.88 7.13
N VAL A 784 9.79 28.80 6.93
CA VAL A 784 9.58 27.50 7.60
C VAL A 784 9.51 27.66 9.11
N GLU A 785 10.44 28.42 9.72
CA GLU A 785 10.48 28.67 11.16
C GLU A 785 9.34 29.56 11.67
N SER A 786 8.74 30.39 10.79
CA SER A 786 7.61 31.24 11.14
C SER A 786 6.27 30.50 11.20
N VAL A 787 6.13 29.38 10.49
CA VAL A 787 4.88 28.60 10.47
C VAL A 787 4.75 27.83 11.78
N ASN A 788 3.75 28.20 12.58
CA ASN A 788 3.44 27.63 13.89
C ASN A 788 1.97 27.20 14.02
N LYS A 789 1.24 27.16 12.90
CA LYS A 789 -0.17 26.78 12.85
C LYS A 789 -0.31 25.35 12.35
N ARG A 790 -0.98 24.50 13.11
CA ARG A 790 -1.28 23.12 12.71
C ARG A 790 -2.48 23.06 11.77
N GLY A 791 -2.38 22.22 10.75
CA GLY A 791 -3.52 21.85 9.89
C GLY A 791 -4.61 21.10 10.65
N TYR A 792 -5.88 21.40 10.36
CA TYR A 792 -7.03 20.75 11.00
C TYR A 792 -8.08 20.43 9.96
N TYR A 793 -8.40 19.15 9.82
CA TYR A 793 -9.46 18.68 8.93
C TYR A 793 -10.45 17.82 9.72
N ASN A 794 -11.74 17.97 9.43
CA ASN A 794 -12.78 17.11 9.97
C ASN A 794 -13.85 16.86 8.91
N GLU A 795 -13.96 15.61 8.49
CA GLU A 795 -14.84 15.20 7.39
C GLU A 795 -16.31 15.55 7.65
N ALA A 796 -16.81 15.32 8.87
CA ALA A 796 -18.20 15.63 9.21
C ALA A 796 -18.49 17.14 9.14
N ILE A 797 -17.55 17.98 9.56
CA ILE A 797 -17.66 19.44 9.43
C ILE A 797 -17.62 19.84 7.95
N SER A 798 -16.72 19.25 7.16
CA SER A 798 -16.64 19.48 5.71
C SER A 798 -17.95 19.12 5.02
N ASN A 799 -18.57 17.99 5.37
CA ASN A 799 -19.86 17.55 4.83
C ASN A 799 -21.00 18.51 5.19
N ILE A 800 -21.03 19.05 6.42
CA ILE A 800 -22.01 20.08 6.82
C ILE A 800 -21.83 21.34 5.97
N ILE A 801 -20.60 21.77 5.71
CA ILE A 801 -20.31 22.95 4.88
C ILE A 801 -20.82 22.73 3.47
N SER A 802 -20.45 21.61 2.83
CA SER A 802 -20.87 21.30 1.45
C SER A 802 -22.39 21.19 1.32
N GLU A 803 -23.06 20.51 2.26
CA GLU A 803 -24.53 20.36 2.27
C GLU A 803 -25.24 21.72 2.34
N GLU A 804 -24.84 22.58 3.27
CA GLU A 804 -25.49 23.88 3.47
C GLU A 804 -25.12 24.90 2.39
N ALA A 805 -23.89 24.83 1.86
CA ALA A 805 -23.43 25.66 0.75
C ALA A 805 -24.31 25.49 -0.50
N GLY A 806 -24.91 24.31 -0.72
CA GLY A 806 -25.86 24.06 -1.80
C GLY A 806 -27.05 25.04 -1.85
N ALA A 807 -27.50 25.58 -0.71
CA ALA A 807 -28.57 26.58 -0.67
C ALA A 807 -28.12 27.95 -1.23
N TYR A 808 -26.84 28.30 -1.06
CA TYR A 808 -26.26 29.50 -1.67
C TYR A 808 -26.08 29.28 -3.18
N PHE A 809 -25.48 28.15 -3.58
CA PHE A 809 -25.20 27.86 -4.99
C PHE A 809 -26.46 27.75 -5.85
N SER A 810 -27.59 27.34 -5.26
CA SER A 810 -28.90 27.32 -5.93
C SER A 810 -29.67 28.65 -5.88
N GLY A 811 -29.08 29.71 -5.31
CA GLY A 811 -29.68 31.04 -5.17
C GLY A 811 -30.82 31.14 -4.16
N GLN A 812 -31.00 30.14 -3.30
CA GLN A 812 -32.09 30.11 -2.30
C GLN A 812 -31.82 31.01 -1.10
N LYS A 813 -30.55 31.18 -0.72
CA LYS A 813 -30.09 31.98 0.43
C LYS A 813 -28.87 32.81 0.05
N SER A 814 -28.62 33.90 0.78
CA SER A 814 -27.36 34.64 0.65
C SER A 814 -26.20 33.86 1.28
N ALA A 815 -24.96 34.10 0.86
CA ALA A 815 -23.77 33.48 1.46
C ALA A 815 -23.70 33.71 2.98
N ARG A 816 -24.07 34.91 3.45
CA ARG A 816 -24.12 35.24 4.88
C ARG A 816 -25.19 34.46 5.64
N ASP A 817 -26.38 34.26 5.06
CA ASP A 817 -27.41 33.45 5.71
C ASP A 817 -26.98 31.98 5.81
N VAL A 818 -26.32 31.45 4.76
CA VAL A 818 -25.78 30.08 4.77
C VAL A 818 -24.65 29.93 5.78
N ALA A 819 -23.70 30.86 5.83
CA ALA A 819 -22.64 30.92 6.84
C ALA A 819 -23.19 30.86 8.28
N GLY A 820 -24.28 31.58 8.56
CA GLY A 820 -24.95 31.52 9.87
C GLY A 820 -25.58 30.15 10.19
N VAL A 821 -26.06 29.42 9.17
CA VAL A 821 -26.57 28.05 9.35
C VAL A 821 -25.43 27.06 9.58
N ILE A 822 -24.34 27.15 8.79
CA ILE A 822 -23.12 26.36 8.97
C ILE A 822 -22.58 26.56 10.38
N GLN A 823 -22.37 27.82 10.80
CA GLN A 823 -21.95 28.18 12.15
C GLN A 823 -22.80 27.48 13.21
N SER A 824 -24.13 27.53 13.08
CA SER A 824 -25.05 26.92 14.03
C SER A 824 -24.95 25.39 14.06
N ARG A 825 -24.93 24.74 12.88
CA ARG A 825 -24.85 23.27 12.78
C ARG A 825 -23.51 22.73 13.27
N VAL A 826 -22.40 23.34 12.85
CA VAL A 826 -21.05 22.93 13.27
C VAL A 826 -20.88 23.17 14.77
N GLN A 827 -21.38 24.28 15.31
CA GLN A 827 -21.33 24.54 16.75
C GLN A 827 -22.07 23.48 17.57
N VAL A 828 -23.20 22.96 17.09
CA VAL A 828 -23.90 21.82 17.72
C VAL A 828 -23.04 20.56 17.65
N TYR A 829 -22.52 20.22 16.47
CA TYR A 829 -21.67 19.05 16.27
C TYR A 829 -20.43 19.06 17.19
N VAL A 830 -19.70 20.18 17.27
CA VAL A 830 -18.52 20.33 18.14
C VAL A 830 -18.89 20.18 19.61
N ASN A 831 -20.05 20.70 20.04
CA ASN A 831 -20.51 20.57 21.42
C ASN A 831 -20.92 19.13 21.79
N GLU A 832 -21.37 18.33 20.83
CA GLU A 832 -21.76 16.93 21.05
C GLU A 832 -20.58 15.96 21.07
N ASN A 833 -19.48 16.31 20.40
CA ASN A 833 -18.32 15.42 20.19
C ASN A 833 -17.08 15.77 21.05
N ARG A 834 -17.18 16.79 21.90
CA ARG A 834 -16.18 17.14 22.91
C ARG A 834 -16.50 16.48 24.26
#